data_AF-A0A6A5QWU0-F1
#
_entry.id   AF-A0A6A5QWU0-F1
#
_cell.length_a   1.000
_cell.length_b   1.000
_cell.length_c   1.000
_cell.angle_alpha   90.00
_cell.angle_beta   90.00
_cell.angle_gamma   90.00
#
_symmetry.space_group_name_H-M   'P 1'
#
loop_
_entity.id
_entity.type
_entity.pdbx_description
1 polymer ?
#
loop_
_entity_poly.entity_id
_entity_poly.type
_entity_poly.pdbx_seq_one_letter_code
_entity_poly.pdbx_strand_id
1 'polypeptide(L)'
;MGLGDNSIASSERPEYGSVNIALGEYPATSKNESVDAKKVAEDIISKLNSALSNDDHSAVANLFLKDKSYWRDHLALTWEFRTSKGRSNIKKLLDEAQVKLTRIDLDKSSAFRAPKFGPIDAWGDVNGIQFYIKFENEVGCGEGVVNLADQDGEWKLFTIYTALQELQGHEEPLNHRRTRGVKHGGDPLRKNWKERRDVEKEEIDPKVLIIGAGQGGLTVAARLKMLNVPTLIIDANERVGDNWRKRYHQLVLHDPVWYDHMPYVPFPPHWPVFTPKDKLAEFFEAYVHLLELNVWTSTNLKSTSWDECKKQWTVEVSRRKLDGSIESRTLYPRHIIQATGHSGQKNMPEIPGMDDFRGDRLCHSSEHPGANPASKGKKAIVVGCCNSGHDIAQDFYEKGYEVTIVQRSTTCVISSESICEIGLKGLYDEDAPPTADADLFLWSIPSELFKVQQIKVTKKQGEADQKLLDGLAAAGFKTDNGPMNAGLLIKYFQRGGGYYIDVGASQLIIDRKIKVKQGCELTRILSNGIEFSDGSRLEADEIVFATGYQNMRTQARLIFGDEVADTVNDVWGFNDEGEFRTMWQRSGHEGLWFMGGNLAISRRRRRGSRGRRVELGTAIISWDLQTIPSFLCFASHVPSKICTSRDQSTPHLHIERGAFVAWDCHVRWTQIIILILSYSTTQLPDLPKPLKFYHSSMMPQRILIVGGASGIGAALTISIIRSSSAQVFVFDKSIDYSSTGPLGALLAFPNRMYGHEGDVTIPEEREHAVATCTRADVLGGLDTVVYCAGVITPISRIEKMDLSRVEETYAVNIFGAMAMAQLTLHHLRAARLANPLNAGFGKIIYLTSACDSDVTYHGWSPYCTSKAALTRFIGCLAHEEPGVSVQGVYPKLTRTKMPEDVIAGKFKGVMADHEVERFRIWDVVGDEMIEPAEWCGEAVSKLVLGLFEGGKSGETLYYDEHVPEKIKGT
;
A
#
# COMPACT_ATOMS: atom_id res chain seq x y z
N MET A 1 23.31 8.74 22.49
CA MET A 1 22.50 9.36 23.58
C MET A 1 21.06 8.93 23.37
N GLY A 2 20.30 8.54 24.42
CA GLY A 2 18.93 8.04 24.23
C GLY A 2 18.45 6.96 25.21
N LEU A 3 19.31 6.46 26.11
CA LEU A 3 18.82 5.77 27.30
C LEU A 3 18.41 6.84 28.32
N GLY A 4 17.10 7.05 28.48
CA GLY A 4 16.57 7.88 29.58
C GLY A 4 17.07 7.37 30.93
N ASP A 5 17.07 8.24 31.95
CA ASP A 5 17.80 8.05 33.21
C ASP A 5 17.68 6.63 33.77
N ASN A 6 18.83 5.97 33.96
CA ASN A 6 18.92 4.62 34.48
C ASN A 6 18.52 4.53 35.96
N SER A 7 18.47 5.65 36.69
CA SER A 7 17.91 5.72 38.04
C SER A 7 16.38 5.47 38.07
N ILE A 8 15.69 5.76 36.96
CA ILE A 8 14.24 5.62 36.85
C ILE A 8 13.88 4.21 36.39
N ALA A 9 12.94 3.59 37.10
CA ALA A 9 12.37 2.28 36.77
C ALA A 9 11.90 2.22 35.30
N SER A 10 12.11 1.08 34.63
CA SER A 10 11.80 0.93 33.20
C SER A 10 10.30 1.16 32.88
N SER A 11 9.39 0.92 33.83
CA SER A 11 7.97 1.22 33.69
C SER A 11 7.67 2.72 33.58
N GLU A 12 8.40 3.56 34.34
CA GLU A 12 8.17 5.01 34.48
C GLU A 12 9.01 5.89 33.54
N ARG A 13 9.97 5.29 32.83
CA ARG A 13 10.98 6.03 32.06
C ARG A 13 10.41 6.60 30.76
N PRO A 14 10.35 7.92 30.58
CA PRO A 14 9.97 8.54 29.31
C PRO A 14 11.15 8.50 28.31
N GLU A 15 10.87 8.82 27.04
CA GLU A 15 11.92 9.15 26.05
C GLU A 15 12.69 10.41 26.48
N TYR A 16 13.93 10.58 25.99
CA TYR A 16 14.74 11.74 26.35
C TYR A 16 14.04 13.08 26.02
N GLY A 17 13.96 13.96 27.02
CA GLY A 17 13.25 15.25 26.95
C GLY A 17 11.72 15.17 26.99
N SER A 18 11.14 13.97 27.07
CA SER A 18 9.70 13.76 27.29
C SER A 18 9.38 13.72 28.79
N VAL A 19 8.16 14.09 29.16
CA VAL A 19 7.73 14.14 30.57
C VAL A 19 6.74 13.05 30.96
N ASN A 20 6.74 12.68 32.25
CA ASN A 20 5.72 11.79 32.80
C ASN A 20 4.48 12.61 33.21
N ILE A 21 3.49 12.71 32.31
CA ILE A 21 2.30 13.55 32.45
C ILE A 21 1.53 13.24 33.74
N ALA A 22 1.09 14.29 34.44
CA ALA A 22 0.32 14.18 35.67
C ALA A 22 -1.05 13.52 35.45
N LEU A 23 -1.69 13.10 36.54
CA LEU A 23 -3.08 12.65 36.48
C LEU A 23 -4.01 13.86 36.48
N GLY A 24 -4.92 13.90 35.51
CA GLY A 24 -5.97 14.91 35.46
C GLY A 24 -7.06 14.64 36.51
N GLU A 25 -7.94 15.62 36.70
CA GLU A 25 -9.10 15.46 37.57
C GLU A 25 -10.39 15.67 36.77
N TYR A 26 -11.24 14.64 36.75
CA TYR A 26 -12.61 14.78 36.27
C TYR A 26 -13.46 15.56 37.30
N PRO A 27 -14.53 16.24 36.84
CA PRO A 27 -15.52 16.84 37.73
C PRO A 27 -16.38 15.76 38.41
N ALA A 28 -17.21 16.16 39.38
CA ALA A 28 -18.25 15.28 39.90
C ALA A 28 -19.28 14.96 38.81
N THR A 29 -19.90 13.79 38.87
CA THR A 29 -21.07 13.48 38.02
C THR A 29 -22.19 14.47 38.29
N SER A 30 -22.91 14.87 37.24
CA SER A 30 -24.15 15.63 37.41
C SER A 30 -25.15 14.85 38.26
N LYS A 31 -25.90 15.57 39.09
CA LYS A 31 -27.01 15.05 39.89
C LYS A 31 -28.37 15.21 39.17
N ASN A 32 -28.36 15.78 37.96
CA ASN A 32 -29.56 16.11 37.21
C ASN A 32 -29.83 15.04 36.15
N GLU A 33 -30.74 14.12 36.46
CA GLU A 33 -31.09 12.98 35.60
C GLU A 33 -31.99 13.37 34.39
N SER A 34 -32.52 14.60 34.36
CA SER A 34 -33.47 15.06 33.34
C SER A 34 -33.09 16.43 32.80
N VAL A 35 -32.13 16.44 31.87
CA VAL A 35 -31.62 17.67 31.22
C VAL A 35 -31.88 17.67 29.72
N ASP A 36 -32.39 18.79 29.19
CA ASP A 36 -32.38 19.06 27.74
C ASP A 36 -30.95 19.44 27.30
N ALA A 37 -30.17 18.41 26.98
CA ALA A 37 -28.78 18.54 26.55
C ALA A 37 -28.61 19.46 25.33
N LYS A 38 -29.60 19.51 24.44
CA LYS A 38 -29.58 20.38 23.25
C LYS A 38 -29.74 21.83 23.65
N LYS A 39 -30.74 22.17 24.47
CA LYS A 39 -30.96 23.54 24.93
C LYS A 39 -29.76 24.07 25.71
N VAL A 40 -29.21 23.28 26.64
CA VAL A 40 -28.02 23.66 27.41
C VAL A 40 -26.81 23.92 26.51
N ALA A 41 -26.59 23.09 25.48
CA ALA A 41 -25.51 23.30 24.51
C ALA A 41 -25.74 24.56 23.65
N GLU A 42 -26.99 24.84 23.23
CA GLU A 42 -27.36 26.05 22.49
C GLU A 42 -27.15 27.32 23.35
N ASP A 43 -27.54 27.29 24.64
CA ASP A 43 -27.34 28.39 25.59
C ASP A 43 -25.85 28.68 25.87
N ILE A 44 -25.02 27.64 26.03
CA ILE A 44 -23.57 27.80 26.26
C ILE A 44 -22.86 28.33 25.00
N ILE A 45 -23.18 27.81 23.81
CA ILE A 45 -22.61 28.31 22.56
C ILE A 45 -23.06 29.76 22.27
N SER A 46 -24.29 30.13 22.61
CA SER A 46 -24.74 31.53 22.51
C SER A 46 -23.91 32.46 23.41
N LYS A 47 -23.69 32.09 24.68
CA LYS A 47 -22.83 32.85 25.61
C LYS A 47 -21.38 32.94 25.11
N LEU A 48 -20.83 31.83 24.60
CA LEU A 48 -19.46 31.76 24.08
C LEU A 48 -19.28 32.68 22.86
N ASN A 49 -20.19 32.61 21.88
CA ASN A 49 -20.18 33.50 20.72
C ASN A 49 -20.35 34.98 21.12
N SER A 50 -21.21 35.28 22.10
CA SER A 50 -21.37 36.66 22.58
C SER A 50 -20.11 37.20 23.26
N ALA A 51 -19.37 36.36 24.00
CA ALA A 51 -18.12 36.76 24.63
C ALA A 51 -16.99 36.93 23.60
N LEU A 52 -16.88 36.01 22.62
CA LEU A 52 -15.93 36.11 21.51
C LEU A 52 -16.19 37.35 20.63
N SER A 53 -17.46 37.63 20.30
CA SER A 53 -17.83 38.81 19.49
C SER A 53 -17.50 40.16 20.16
N ASN A 54 -17.39 40.17 21.49
CA ASN A 54 -17.06 41.33 22.30
C ASN A 54 -15.57 41.41 22.69
N ASP A 55 -14.73 40.45 22.22
CA ASP A 55 -13.32 40.30 22.60
C ASP A 55 -13.10 40.10 24.13
N ASP A 56 -14.14 39.65 24.85
CA ASP A 56 -14.09 39.50 26.32
C ASP A 56 -13.60 38.11 26.73
N HIS A 57 -12.28 37.97 26.72
CA HIS A 57 -11.59 36.75 27.17
C HIS A 57 -11.90 36.39 28.63
N SER A 58 -12.27 37.37 29.47
CA SER A 58 -12.64 37.13 30.87
C SER A 58 -14.02 36.48 30.96
N ALA A 59 -14.98 36.95 30.16
CA ALA A 59 -16.29 36.32 30.03
C ALA A 59 -16.18 34.90 29.47
N VAL A 60 -15.37 34.68 28.42
CA VAL A 60 -15.09 33.34 27.89
C VAL A 60 -14.55 32.41 28.98
N ALA A 61 -13.49 32.85 29.69
CA ALA A 61 -12.88 32.07 30.76
C ALA A 61 -13.89 31.78 31.90
N ASN A 62 -14.81 32.70 32.20
CA ASN A 62 -15.84 32.52 33.23
C ASN A 62 -16.92 31.46 32.90
N LEU A 63 -17.01 31.00 31.64
CA LEU A 63 -17.85 29.86 31.24
C LEU A 63 -17.24 28.49 31.60
N PHE A 64 -15.94 28.43 31.89
CA PHE A 64 -15.24 27.20 32.28
C PHE A 64 -15.36 26.91 33.78
N LEU A 65 -15.23 25.63 34.16
CA LEU A 65 -14.90 25.25 35.53
C LEU A 65 -13.63 25.98 35.98
N LYS A 66 -13.56 26.37 37.26
CA LYS A 66 -12.50 27.25 37.76
C LYS A 66 -11.09 26.66 37.59
N ASP A 67 -10.85 25.49 38.20
CA ASP A 67 -9.50 24.92 38.35
C ASP A 67 -9.29 23.61 37.55
N LYS A 68 -10.38 22.91 37.16
CA LYS A 68 -10.36 21.59 36.48
C LYS A 68 -10.73 21.63 35.00
N SER A 69 -10.65 22.79 34.36
CA SER A 69 -11.03 22.98 32.96
C SER A 69 -9.86 22.84 31.99
N TYR A 70 -10.13 22.52 30.73
CA TYR A 70 -9.14 22.43 29.66
C TYR A 70 -9.62 23.08 28.36
N TRP A 71 -8.73 23.81 27.70
CA TRP A 71 -8.83 24.15 26.28
C TRP A 71 -7.66 23.50 25.54
N ARG A 72 -7.94 22.52 24.70
CA ARG A 72 -6.97 21.90 23.79
C ARG A 72 -7.10 22.55 22.41
N ASP A 73 -6.09 23.33 22.02
CA ASP A 73 -6.06 24.04 20.74
C ASP A 73 -5.06 23.41 19.78
N HIS A 74 -5.54 22.97 18.62
CA HIS A 74 -4.76 22.43 17.52
C HIS A 74 -4.95 23.34 16.30
N LEU A 75 -4.05 24.32 16.15
CA LEU A 75 -4.00 25.27 15.03
C LEU A 75 -5.17 26.29 14.91
N ALA A 76 -6.07 26.43 15.90
CA ALA A 76 -7.26 27.27 15.76
C ALA A 76 -7.14 28.67 16.38
N LEU A 77 -6.48 28.79 17.54
CA LEU A 77 -6.14 30.05 18.22
C LEU A 77 -4.66 30.41 18.03
N THR A 78 -3.81 29.40 18.05
CA THR A 78 -2.36 29.48 17.92
C THR A 78 -1.91 28.61 16.75
N TRP A 79 -0.73 28.86 16.17
CA TRP A 79 -0.16 28.00 15.11
C TRP A 79 0.68 26.84 15.68
N GLU A 80 0.33 26.36 16.88
CA GLU A 80 0.99 25.28 17.61
C GLU A 80 -0.09 24.30 18.14
N PHE A 81 0.34 23.18 18.74
CA PHE A 81 -0.55 22.36 19.56
C PHE A 81 -0.38 22.78 21.02
N ARG A 82 -1.46 23.25 21.63
CA ARG A 82 -1.51 23.74 23.01
C ARG A 82 -2.58 23.01 23.81
N THR A 83 -2.30 22.72 25.07
CA THR A 83 -3.33 22.32 26.05
C THR A 83 -3.22 23.22 27.27
N SER A 84 -4.20 24.11 27.42
CA SER A 84 -4.27 25.06 28.52
C SER A 84 -5.23 24.58 29.61
N LYS A 85 -4.76 24.56 30.86
CA LYS A 85 -5.47 24.00 32.03
C LYS A 85 -5.85 25.09 33.04
N GLY A 86 -7.12 25.13 33.42
CA GLY A 86 -7.69 26.06 34.40
C GLY A 86 -7.99 27.44 33.83
N ARG A 87 -8.97 28.13 34.43
CA ARG A 87 -9.55 29.39 33.92
C ARG A 87 -8.50 30.46 33.61
N SER A 88 -7.50 30.64 34.48
CA SER A 88 -6.47 31.66 34.31
C SER A 88 -5.58 31.43 33.09
N ASN A 89 -5.16 30.18 32.85
CA ASN A 89 -4.33 29.84 31.69
C ASN A 89 -5.17 29.81 30.41
N ILE A 90 -6.46 29.47 30.49
CA ILE A 90 -7.37 29.54 29.34
C ILE A 90 -7.56 30.99 28.91
N LYS A 91 -7.73 31.94 29.85
CA LYS A 91 -7.73 33.37 29.53
C LYS A 91 -6.41 33.78 28.89
N LYS A 92 -5.27 33.33 29.44
CA LYS A 92 -3.94 33.61 28.88
C LYS A 92 -3.78 33.10 27.45
N LEU A 93 -4.25 31.88 27.14
CA LEU A 93 -4.25 31.33 25.77
C LEU A 93 -5.04 32.20 24.79
N LEU A 94 -6.16 32.78 25.23
CA LEU A 94 -6.95 33.72 24.43
C LEU A 94 -6.26 35.08 24.28
N ASP A 95 -5.65 35.59 25.36
CA ASP A 95 -4.85 36.84 25.34
C ASP A 95 -3.62 36.73 24.40
N GLU A 96 -3.05 35.52 24.28
CA GLU A 96 -1.90 35.19 23.43
C GLU A 96 -2.30 34.63 22.04
N ALA A 97 -3.61 34.59 21.73
CA ALA A 97 -4.11 34.03 20.48
C ALA A 97 -3.63 34.84 19.26
N GLN A 98 -3.12 34.11 18.26
CA GLN A 98 -2.60 34.65 17.01
C GLN A 98 -3.68 34.76 15.93
N VAL A 99 -4.79 34.04 16.13
CA VAL A 99 -5.95 33.97 15.24
C VAL A 99 -7.22 33.99 16.09
N LYS A 100 -8.16 34.89 15.80
CA LYS A 100 -9.41 35.00 16.55
C LYS A 100 -10.48 34.04 16.02
N LEU A 101 -11.15 33.34 16.94
CA LEU A 101 -12.38 32.60 16.66
C LEU A 101 -13.51 33.61 16.43
N THR A 102 -14.11 33.59 15.25
CA THR A 102 -15.18 34.51 14.86
C THR A 102 -16.57 33.94 15.17
N ARG A 103 -16.71 32.61 15.11
CA ARG A 103 -18.00 31.93 15.28
C ARG A 103 -17.83 30.47 15.67
N ILE A 104 -18.71 29.97 16.54
CA ILE A 104 -18.83 28.55 16.90
C ILE A 104 -20.31 28.13 16.76
N ASP A 105 -20.58 26.98 16.12
CA ASP A 105 -21.90 26.38 16.00
C ASP A 105 -21.88 24.90 16.45
N LEU A 106 -23.02 24.41 16.92
CA LEU A 106 -23.22 22.98 17.20
C LEU A 106 -23.21 22.16 15.89
N ASP A 107 -22.45 21.08 15.86
CA ASP A 107 -22.46 20.17 14.72
C ASP A 107 -23.62 19.17 14.79
N LYS A 108 -24.65 19.44 13.99
CA LYS A 108 -25.87 18.63 13.87
C LYS A 108 -25.82 17.66 12.67
N SER A 109 -24.64 17.34 12.14
CA SER A 109 -24.47 16.52 10.92
C SER A 109 -24.67 15.02 11.10
N SER A 110 -24.61 14.50 12.32
CA SER A 110 -24.95 13.11 12.66
C SER A 110 -25.55 13.02 14.07
N ALA A 111 -26.28 11.93 14.35
CA ALA A 111 -26.81 11.68 15.70
C ALA A 111 -25.69 11.48 16.74
N PHE A 112 -24.54 10.92 16.33
CA PHE A 112 -23.38 10.73 17.20
C PHE A 112 -22.73 12.05 17.66
N ARG A 113 -22.79 13.07 16.78
CA ARG A 113 -22.22 14.42 16.98
C ARG A 113 -23.14 15.39 17.72
N ALA A 114 -24.45 15.12 17.73
CA ALA A 114 -25.46 15.94 18.39
C ALA A 114 -25.29 15.95 19.94
N PRO A 115 -25.77 16.99 20.64
CA PRO A 115 -25.70 17.05 22.09
C PRO A 115 -26.43 15.90 22.79
N LYS A 116 -25.68 15.20 23.66
CA LYS A 116 -26.14 14.05 24.44
C LYS A 116 -25.71 14.22 25.91
N PHE A 117 -26.61 13.92 26.83
CA PHE A 117 -26.27 13.72 28.23
C PHE A 117 -25.79 12.27 28.43
N GLY A 118 -24.73 12.07 29.21
CA GLY A 118 -24.13 10.76 29.43
C GLY A 118 -22.65 10.83 29.84
N PRO A 119 -21.90 9.72 29.72
CA PRO A 119 -20.52 9.65 30.21
C PRO A 119 -19.58 10.59 29.45
N ILE A 120 -18.95 11.50 30.18
CA ILE A 120 -17.86 12.36 29.67
C ILE A 120 -16.47 11.82 30.04
N ASP A 121 -16.40 10.77 30.86
CA ASP A 121 -15.16 10.05 31.20
C ASP A 121 -14.99 8.72 30.45
N ALA A 122 -15.91 8.39 29.54
CA ALA A 122 -16.02 7.12 28.81
C ALA A 122 -16.30 5.85 29.66
N TRP A 123 -16.37 5.97 31.00
CA TRP A 123 -16.56 4.83 31.90
C TRP A 123 -17.91 4.80 32.62
N GLY A 124 -18.64 5.93 32.67
CA GLY A 124 -19.94 6.02 33.33
C GLY A 124 -19.90 6.63 34.73
N ASP A 125 -18.71 6.83 35.30
CA ASP A 125 -18.55 7.38 36.64
C ASP A 125 -18.84 8.89 36.68
N VAL A 126 -18.74 9.58 35.54
CA VAL A 126 -18.97 11.02 35.42
C VAL A 126 -19.89 11.33 34.25
N ASN A 127 -21.16 11.62 34.55
CA ASN A 127 -22.12 12.08 33.57
C ASN A 127 -22.12 13.60 33.42
N GLY A 128 -22.15 14.06 32.17
CA GLY A 128 -22.21 15.46 31.76
C GLY A 128 -22.88 15.58 30.40
N ILE A 129 -22.64 16.67 29.67
CA ILE A 129 -23.17 16.85 28.30
C ILE A 129 -22.00 16.89 27.31
N GLN A 130 -22.04 16.03 26.29
CA GLN A 130 -21.05 15.98 25.23
C GLN A 130 -21.67 16.40 23.90
N PHE A 131 -20.95 17.19 23.10
CA PHE A 131 -21.34 17.54 21.74
C PHE A 131 -20.14 17.92 20.87
N TYR A 132 -20.36 17.96 19.56
CA TYR A 132 -19.38 18.40 18.59
C TYR A 132 -19.69 19.83 18.14
N ILE A 133 -18.65 20.55 17.77
CA ILE A 133 -18.73 21.91 17.25
C ILE A 133 -18.08 22.03 15.88
N LYS A 134 -18.56 23.00 15.11
CA LYS A 134 -17.86 23.62 13.99
C LYS A 134 -17.51 25.03 14.40
N PHE A 135 -16.38 25.53 13.95
CA PHE A 135 -15.99 26.92 14.18
C PHE A 135 -15.43 27.55 12.92
N GLU A 136 -15.48 28.86 12.88
CA GLU A 136 -14.83 29.74 11.91
C GLU A 136 -13.86 30.65 12.66
N ASN A 137 -12.74 30.97 12.04
CA ASN A 137 -11.73 31.90 12.53
C ASN A 137 -11.25 32.78 11.38
N GLU A 138 -10.36 33.74 11.66
CA GLU A 138 -9.91 34.72 10.65
C GLU A 138 -9.19 34.12 9.42
N VAL A 139 -8.78 32.85 9.49
CA VAL A 139 -8.00 32.18 8.42
C VAL A 139 -8.70 30.96 7.82
N GLY A 140 -9.83 30.51 8.36
CA GLY A 140 -10.41 29.23 7.98
C GLY A 140 -11.55 28.73 8.87
N CYS A 141 -11.82 27.42 8.77
CA CYS A 141 -12.84 26.74 9.57
C CYS A 141 -12.35 25.39 10.10
N GLY A 142 -12.95 24.92 11.19
CA GLY A 142 -12.50 23.76 11.93
C GLY A 142 -13.61 22.86 12.46
N GLU A 143 -13.22 21.99 13.38
CA GLU A 143 -14.07 21.02 14.05
C GLU A 143 -13.58 20.85 15.51
N GLY A 144 -14.46 20.42 16.40
CA GLY A 144 -14.13 20.32 17.81
C GLY A 144 -15.10 19.48 18.61
N VAL A 145 -14.74 19.20 19.86
CA VAL A 145 -15.54 18.45 20.84
C VAL A 145 -15.63 19.26 22.12
N VAL A 146 -16.81 19.31 22.72
CA VAL A 146 -17.08 19.99 23.98
C VAL A 146 -17.67 18.99 24.98
N ASN A 147 -17.15 18.99 26.20
CA ASN A 147 -17.78 18.35 27.34
C ASN A 147 -18.14 19.42 28.38
N LEU A 148 -19.40 19.43 28.81
CA LEU A 148 -19.92 20.26 29.89
C LEU A 148 -20.08 19.42 31.16
N ALA A 149 -19.85 20.07 32.30
CA ALA A 149 -20.10 19.53 33.62
C ALA A 149 -21.10 20.40 34.38
N ASP A 150 -21.82 19.76 35.29
CA ASP A 150 -22.79 20.38 36.18
C ASP A 150 -22.08 20.84 37.46
N GLN A 151 -22.16 22.14 37.76
CA GLN A 151 -21.69 22.73 39.01
C GLN A 151 -22.89 23.29 39.78
N ASP A 152 -23.46 22.45 40.64
CA ASP A 152 -24.60 22.76 41.52
C ASP A 152 -25.82 23.37 40.78
N GLY A 153 -26.10 22.86 39.58
CA GLY A 153 -27.18 23.31 38.70
C GLY A 153 -26.76 24.29 37.60
N GLU A 154 -25.54 24.82 37.63
CA GLU A 154 -24.98 25.62 36.54
C GLU A 154 -24.07 24.77 35.62
N TRP A 155 -24.41 24.70 34.34
CA TRP A 155 -23.56 24.03 33.35
C TRP A 155 -22.34 24.88 32.96
N LYS A 156 -21.15 24.28 33.05
CA LYS A 156 -19.85 24.90 32.73
C LYS A 156 -19.06 24.08 31.73
N LEU A 157 -18.20 24.72 30.95
CA LEU A 157 -17.23 24.05 30.09
C LEU A 157 -16.19 23.31 30.96
N PHE A 158 -16.11 21.99 30.79
CA PHE A 158 -15.05 21.15 31.37
C PHE A 158 -13.89 21.01 30.39
N THR A 159 -14.17 20.56 29.16
CA THR A 159 -13.16 20.53 28.09
C THR A 159 -13.73 21.13 26.80
N ILE A 160 -12.93 21.92 26.10
CA ILE A 160 -13.12 22.23 24.68
C ILE A 160 -11.88 21.78 23.89
N TYR A 161 -12.12 21.18 22.73
CA TYR A 161 -11.12 20.91 21.72
C TYR A 161 -11.43 21.73 20.47
N THR A 162 -10.45 22.44 19.93
CA THR A 162 -10.53 23.16 18.65
C THR A 162 -9.42 22.68 17.72
N ALA A 163 -9.78 22.08 16.60
CA ALA A 163 -8.84 21.68 15.55
C ALA A 163 -9.17 22.42 14.25
N LEU A 164 -8.23 23.21 13.73
CA LEU A 164 -8.39 23.88 12.42
C LEU A 164 -8.31 22.86 11.29
N GLN A 165 -9.20 22.98 10.30
CA GLN A 165 -9.37 21.95 9.28
C GLN A 165 -9.33 22.46 7.84
N GLU A 166 -9.64 23.71 7.54
CA GLU A 166 -9.62 24.18 6.16
C GLU A 166 -9.28 25.66 6.15
N LEU A 167 -8.21 26.02 5.43
CA LEU A 167 -7.81 27.41 5.24
C LEU A 167 -8.65 28.04 4.14
N GLN A 168 -9.12 29.26 4.38
CA GLN A 168 -9.88 30.02 3.40
C GLN A 168 -9.00 30.33 2.17
N GLY A 169 -9.51 30.06 0.96
CA GLY A 169 -8.76 30.22 -0.29
C GLY A 169 -7.86 29.03 -0.65
N HIS A 170 -7.65 28.08 0.26
CA HIS A 170 -6.84 26.87 0.06
C HIS A 170 -7.66 25.58 0.30
N GLU A 171 -8.97 25.63 0.04
CA GLU A 171 -9.87 24.49 0.23
C GLU A 171 -9.61 23.35 -0.76
N GLU A 172 -9.84 22.10 -0.32
CA GLU A 172 -9.57 20.92 -1.15
C GLU A 172 -10.43 20.91 -2.44
N PRO A 173 -9.92 20.37 -3.58
CA PRO A 173 -10.63 20.31 -4.87
C PRO A 173 -11.73 19.24 -4.88
N LEU A 174 -12.68 19.33 -3.95
CA LEU A 174 -13.78 18.39 -3.76
C LEU A 174 -15.07 18.86 -4.45
N ASN A 175 -15.90 17.89 -4.85
CA ASN A 175 -17.24 18.11 -5.43
C ASN A 175 -17.21 19.12 -6.58
N HIS A 176 -17.82 20.30 -6.42
CA HIS A 176 -17.85 21.35 -7.45
C HIS A 176 -16.48 22.03 -7.69
N ARG A 177 -15.49 21.82 -6.81
CA ARG A 177 -14.11 22.30 -6.93
C ARG A 177 -13.16 21.30 -7.61
N ARG A 178 -13.65 20.14 -8.08
CA ARG A 178 -12.82 19.10 -8.72
C ARG A 178 -12.04 19.64 -9.91
N THR A 179 -10.77 19.27 -9.99
CA THR A 179 -9.91 19.49 -11.16
C THR A 179 -10.58 18.93 -12.42
N ARG A 180 -10.67 19.74 -13.47
CA ARG A 180 -11.30 19.33 -14.73
C ARG A 180 -10.36 18.43 -15.53
N GLY A 181 -10.82 17.22 -15.85
CA GLY A 181 -10.06 16.24 -16.64
C GLY A 181 -9.60 16.80 -17.99
N VAL A 182 -10.50 17.47 -18.71
CA VAL A 182 -10.26 18.12 -20.01
C VAL A 182 -11.03 19.44 -20.09
N LYS A 183 -10.50 20.43 -20.82
CA LYS A 183 -11.26 21.59 -21.30
C LYS A 183 -11.79 21.27 -22.70
N HIS A 184 -13.11 21.16 -22.86
CA HIS A 184 -13.72 20.87 -24.16
C HIS A 184 -13.42 21.98 -25.20
N GLY A 185 -13.29 21.58 -26.48
CA GLY A 185 -12.87 22.42 -27.59
C GLY A 185 -11.66 21.85 -28.33
N GLY A 186 -11.22 22.49 -29.42
CA GLY A 186 -9.97 22.17 -30.11
C GLY A 186 -8.77 22.92 -29.52
N ASP A 187 -7.67 22.22 -29.27
CA ASP A 187 -6.40 22.79 -28.80
C ASP A 187 -5.26 21.89 -29.32
N PRO A 188 -4.47 22.33 -30.32
CA PRO A 188 -3.41 21.53 -30.93
C PRO A 188 -2.25 21.17 -29.99
N LEU A 189 -2.10 21.85 -28.85
CA LEU A 189 -1.03 21.62 -27.87
C LEU A 189 -1.52 20.89 -26.62
N ARG A 190 -2.75 20.36 -26.63
CA ARG A 190 -3.36 19.70 -25.48
C ARG A 190 -2.64 18.40 -25.12
N LYS A 191 -1.91 18.44 -24.01
CA LYS A 191 -1.48 17.23 -23.30
C LYS A 191 -2.70 16.49 -22.71
N ASN A 192 -2.74 15.18 -22.86
CA ASN A 192 -3.74 14.31 -22.24
C ASN A 192 -3.52 14.20 -20.71
N TRP A 193 -4.29 13.38 -20.00
CA TRP A 193 -4.13 13.25 -18.54
C TRP A 193 -2.80 12.56 -18.16
N LYS A 194 -2.46 11.46 -18.83
CA LYS A 194 -1.22 10.71 -18.61
C LYS A 194 0.02 11.58 -18.91
N GLU A 195 0.05 12.25 -20.06
CA GLU A 195 1.18 13.14 -20.42
C GLU A 195 1.41 14.28 -19.41
N ARG A 196 0.34 14.83 -18.82
CA ARG A 196 0.48 15.81 -17.73
C ARG A 196 1.01 15.19 -16.46
N ARG A 197 0.58 13.97 -16.12
CA ARG A 197 1.03 13.22 -14.94
C ARG A 197 2.48 12.75 -15.05
N ASP A 198 2.91 12.32 -16.23
CA ASP A 198 4.29 11.91 -16.51
C ASP A 198 5.24 13.12 -16.37
N VAL A 199 4.86 14.28 -16.93
CA VAL A 199 5.60 15.55 -16.75
C VAL A 199 5.59 16.00 -15.29
N GLU A 200 4.44 16.00 -14.61
CA GLU A 200 4.35 16.39 -13.19
C GLU A 200 5.14 15.44 -12.27
N LYS A 201 5.39 14.20 -12.68
CA LYS A 201 6.19 13.24 -11.90
C LYS A 201 7.69 13.39 -12.14
N GLU A 202 8.12 13.61 -13.39
CA GLU A 202 9.53 13.58 -13.76
C GLU A 202 10.16 15.00 -13.81
N GLU A 203 9.40 16.06 -14.12
CA GLU A 203 9.90 17.44 -14.21
C GLU A 203 9.57 18.30 -12.97
N ILE A 204 9.17 17.69 -11.85
CA ILE A 204 8.80 18.43 -10.64
C ILE A 204 9.97 19.20 -10.01
N ASP A 205 9.71 20.48 -9.73
CA ASP A 205 10.44 21.31 -8.75
C ASP A 205 9.61 21.35 -7.45
N PRO A 206 9.93 20.51 -6.44
CA PRO A 206 9.10 20.36 -5.26
C PRO A 206 9.29 21.53 -4.28
N LYS A 207 8.19 22.13 -3.81
CA LYS A 207 8.23 23.01 -2.63
C LYS A 207 8.47 22.22 -1.35
N VAL A 208 7.92 21.00 -1.29
CA VAL A 208 8.08 20.06 -0.19
C VAL A 208 8.70 18.76 -0.68
N LEU A 209 9.86 18.39 -0.12
CA LEU A 209 10.48 17.09 -0.33
C LEU A 209 10.22 16.18 0.87
N ILE A 210 9.67 14.99 0.63
CA ILE A 210 9.38 13.99 1.67
C ILE A 210 10.38 12.85 1.53
N ILE A 211 11.05 12.51 2.63
CA ILE A 211 12.04 11.42 2.68
C ILE A 211 11.39 10.20 3.33
N GLY A 212 11.09 9.19 2.52
CA GLY A 212 10.43 7.93 2.90
C GLY A 212 9.00 7.82 2.38
N ALA A 213 8.70 6.71 1.70
CA ALA A 213 7.39 6.35 1.12
C ALA A 213 6.62 5.30 1.95
N GLY A 214 6.84 5.26 3.26
CA GLY A 214 6.00 4.52 4.22
C GLY A 214 4.71 5.29 4.59
N GLN A 215 3.92 4.77 5.54
CA GLN A 215 2.60 5.35 5.88
C GLN A 215 2.64 6.84 6.23
N GLY A 216 3.68 7.30 6.93
CA GLY A 216 3.83 8.71 7.29
C GLY A 216 3.98 9.61 6.05
N GLY A 217 4.91 9.24 5.15
CA GLY A 217 5.19 9.99 3.93
C GLY A 217 4.02 9.99 2.94
N LEU A 218 3.41 8.82 2.73
CA LEU A 218 2.22 8.68 1.88
C LEU A 218 1.01 9.45 2.43
N THR A 219 0.83 9.47 3.75
CA THR A 219 -0.23 10.26 4.40
C THR A 219 -0.02 11.75 4.15
N VAL A 220 1.15 12.30 4.49
CA VAL A 220 1.38 13.74 4.36
C VAL A 220 1.42 14.20 2.89
N ALA A 221 1.99 13.40 1.99
CA ALA A 221 1.94 13.67 0.54
C ALA A 221 0.51 13.74 0.00
N ALA A 222 -0.37 12.82 0.41
CA ALA A 222 -1.77 12.85 0.02
C ALA A 222 -2.51 14.09 0.55
N ARG A 223 -2.21 14.52 1.78
CA ARG A 223 -2.74 15.77 2.34
C ARG A 223 -2.26 17.01 1.56
N LEU A 224 -0.97 17.05 1.19
CA LEU A 224 -0.36 18.15 0.44
C LEU A 224 -0.83 18.20 -1.03
N LYS A 225 -1.03 17.05 -1.67
CA LYS A 225 -1.60 16.94 -3.03
C LYS A 225 -2.98 17.59 -3.10
N MET A 226 -3.86 17.38 -2.11
CA MET A 226 -5.18 18.01 -2.08
C MET A 226 -5.16 19.50 -1.70
N LEU A 227 -4.07 20.01 -1.15
CA LEU A 227 -3.81 21.44 -0.98
C LEU A 227 -3.12 22.06 -2.22
N ASN A 228 -2.89 21.27 -3.28
CA ASN A 228 -2.17 21.67 -4.48
C ASN A 228 -0.74 22.18 -4.20
N VAL A 229 -0.08 21.65 -3.16
CA VAL A 229 1.32 21.97 -2.83
C VAL A 229 2.27 21.08 -3.64
N PRO A 230 3.20 21.63 -4.46
CA PRO A 230 4.15 20.83 -5.23
C PRO A 230 5.03 19.98 -4.32
N THR A 231 4.82 18.67 -4.36
CA THR A 231 5.37 17.72 -3.40
C THR A 231 5.97 16.52 -4.13
N LEU A 232 7.17 16.12 -3.74
CA LEU A 232 7.86 14.91 -4.20
C LEU A 232 8.20 14.02 -3.00
N ILE A 233 7.95 12.73 -3.11
CA ILE A 233 8.45 11.71 -2.17
C ILE A 233 9.63 10.99 -2.80
N ILE A 234 10.70 10.79 -2.04
CA ILE A 234 11.82 9.91 -2.41
C ILE A 234 11.92 8.72 -1.45
N ASP A 235 12.24 7.53 -1.98
CA ASP A 235 12.53 6.34 -1.17
C ASP A 235 13.69 5.54 -1.79
N ALA A 236 14.53 4.97 -0.93
CA ALA A 236 15.69 4.17 -1.32
C ALA A 236 15.29 2.75 -1.79
N ASN A 237 14.13 2.24 -1.37
CA ASN A 237 13.59 0.96 -1.83
C ASN A 237 13.19 1.02 -3.30
N GLU A 238 13.18 -0.14 -3.96
CA GLU A 238 12.86 -0.25 -5.38
C GLU A 238 11.37 -0.09 -5.66
N ARG A 239 10.53 -0.58 -4.73
CA ARG A 239 9.07 -0.45 -4.77
C ARG A 239 8.54 0.23 -3.51
N VAL A 240 7.39 0.89 -3.67
CA VAL A 240 6.60 1.37 -2.53
C VAL A 240 6.12 0.17 -1.71
N GLY A 241 6.00 0.34 -0.39
CA GLY A 241 5.60 -0.75 0.52
C GLY A 241 6.69 -1.79 0.81
N ASP A 242 7.85 -1.75 0.16
CA ASP A 242 8.98 -2.65 0.46
C ASP A 242 9.46 -2.57 1.91
N ASN A 243 9.29 -1.42 2.55
CA ASN A 243 9.56 -1.20 3.98
C ASN A 243 8.73 -2.13 4.89
N TRP A 244 7.59 -2.63 4.41
CA TRP A 244 6.78 -3.69 5.03
C TRP A 244 7.06 -5.05 4.41
N ARG A 245 7.07 -5.15 3.07
CA ARG A 245 7.26 -6.41 2.31
C ARG A 245 8.52 -7.18 2.71
N LYS A 246 9.62 -6.47 2.98
CA LYS A 246 10.95 -7.02 3.36
C LYS A 246 11.10 -7.33 4.86
N ARG A 247 10.04 -7.19 5.67
CA ARG A 247 10.04 -7.61 7.08
C ARG A 247 9.89 -9.14 7.19
N TYR A 248 10.14 -9.67 8.39
CA TYR A 248 10.07 -11.11 8.69
C TYR A 248 8.74 -11.74 8.25
N HIS A 249 8.82 -13.01 7.85
CA HIS A 249 7.78 -13.70 7.08
C HIS A 249 6.38 -13.66 7.72
N GLN A 250 6.30 -13.84 9.05
CA GLN A 250 5.04 -13.96 9.79
C GLN A 250 4.41 -12.61 10.24
N LEU A 251 4.99 -11.46 9.87
CA LEU A 251 4.51 -10.17 10.38
C LEU A 251 3.07 -9.84 9.93
N VAL A 252 2.19 -9.72 10.93
CA VAL A 252 0.88 -9.08 10.86
C VAL A 252 0.90 -7.79 11.69
N LEU A 253 0.00 -6.85 11.37
CA LEU A 253 -0.25 -5.70 12.25
C LEU A 253 -0.90 -6.18 13.56
N HIS A 254 -0.51 -5.58 14.68
CA HIS A 254 -1.07 -5.87 16.00
C HIS A 254 -2.26 -4.95 16.33
N ASP A 255 -2.39 -3.85 15.58
CA ASP A 255 -3.52 -2.95 15.59
C ASP A 255 -4.65 -3.52 14.68
N PRO A 256 -5.93 -3.38 15.03
CA PRO A 256 -7.03 -3.92 14.23
C PRO A 256 -7.42 -2.99 13.07
N VAL A 257 -8.03 -3.56 12.02
CA VAL A 257 -8.34 -2.93 10.73
C VAL A 257 -9.10 -1.60 10.85
N TRP A 258 -10.02 -1.47 11.83
CA TRP A 258 -10.80 -0.27 12.09
C TRP A 258 -9.94 0.89 12.66
N TYR A 259 -8.86 0.55 13.38
CA TYR A 259 -7.88 1.51 13.88
C TYR A 259 -6.83 1.89 12.81
N ASP A 260 -6.60 1.04 11.81
CA ASP A 260 -5.43 1.09 10.91
C ASP A 260 -5.65 1.73 9.52
N HIS A 261 -6.78 2.39 9.27
CA HIS A 261 -7.03 3.04 7.97
C HIS A 261 -6.04 4.15 7.57
N MET A 262 -5.93 4.38 6.26
CA MET A 262 -5.18 5.47 5.63
C MET A 262 -6.10 6.60 5.09
N PRO A 263 -5.55 7.79 4.76
CA PRO A 263 -6.32 8.90 4.17
C PRO A 263 -6.90 8.65 2.75
N TYR A 264 -8.12 9.14 2.47
CA TYR A 264 -8.80 9.12 1.14
C TYR A 264 -9.31 7.76 0.72
N VAL A 265 -8.51 6.72 0.89
CA VAL A 265 -8.85 5.34 0.54
C VAL A 265 -8.95 4.55 1.85
N PRO A 266 -10.15 4.20 2.35
CA PRO A 266 -10.28 3.29 3.47
C PRO A 266 -9.87 1.87 3.05
N PHE A 267 -9.57 1.01 4.01
CA PHE A 267 -9.36 -0.40 3.70
C PHE A 267 -10.70 -1.05 3.30
N PRO A 268 -10.72 -1.97 2.30
CA PRO A 268 -11.91 -2.72 1.94
C PRO A 268 -12.52 -3.50 3.12
N PRO A 269 -13.86 -3.52 3.31
CA PRO A 269 -14.50 -4.14 4.48
C PRO A 269 -14.26 -5.64 4.67
N HIS A 270 -13.88 -6.38 3.62
CA HIS A 270 -13.59 -7.83 3.71
C HIS A 270 -12.16 -8.15 4.17
N TRP A 271 -11.37 -7.14 4.57
CA TRP A 271 -10.00 -7.35 5.02
C TRP A 271 -9.94 -8.12 6.35
N PRO A 272 -8.88 -8.92 6.59
CA PRO A 272 -8.68 -9.53 7.90
C PRO A 272 -8.51 -8.45 8.96
N VAL A 273 -9.04 -8.70 10.17
CA VAL A 273 -8.96 -7.78 11.30
C VAL A 273 -7.50 -7.37 11.57
N PHE A 274 -6.55 -8.30 11.49
CA PHE A 274 -5.13 -8.02 11.55
C PHE A 274 -4.52 -8.13 10.14
N THR A 275 -3.97 -7.04 9.62
CA THR A 275 -3.51 -6.97 8.22
C THR A 275 -2.10 -7.55 8.06
N PRO A 276 -1.86 -8.50 7.14
CA PRO A 276 -0.50 -9.01 6.86
C PRO A 276 0.40 -7.97 6.16
N LYS A 277 1.72 -8.04 6.40
CA LYS A 277 2.71 -7.09 5.86
C LYS A 277 2.61 -6.87 4.34
N ASP A 278 2.37 -7.93 3.58
CA ASP A 278 2.39 -7.90 2.12
C ASP A 278 1.14 -7.22 1.55
N LYS A 279 -0.02 -7.46 2.18
CA LYS A 279 -1.30 -6.82 1.85
C LYS A 279 -1.28 -5.32 2.11
N LEU A 280 -0.61 -4.88 3.19
CA LEU A 280 -0.36 -3.47 3.45
C LEU A 280 0.59 -2.85 2.41
N ALA A 281 1.65 -3.58 2.01
CA ALA A 281 2.60 -3.11 1.00
C ALA A 281 1.96 -2.92 -0.38
N GLU A 282 1.14 -3.87 -0.82
CA GLU A 282 0.32 -3.76 -2.05
C GLU A 282 -0.66 -2.59 -1.98
N PHE A 283 -1.31 -2.38 -0.83
CA PHE A 283 -2.19 -1.23 -0.64
C PHE A 283 -1.43 0.10 -0.74
N PHE A 284 -0.19 0.21 -0.27
CA PHE A 284 0.61 1.43 -0.44
C PHE A 284 0.94 1.73 -1.91
N GLU A 285 1.23 0.70 -2.72
CA GLU A 285 1.39 0.86 -4.17
C GLU A 285 0.09 1.35 -4.82
N ALA A 286 -1.04 0.67 -4.55
CA ALA A 286 -2.36 1.07 -5.05
C ALA A 286 -2.75 2.50 -4.61
N TYR A 287 -2.45 2.88 -3.38
CA TYR A 287 -2.71 4.19 -2.81
C TYR A 287 -1.95 5.32 -3.54
N VAL A 288 -0.68 5.10 -3.89
CA VAL A 288 0.11 6.04 -4.70
C VAL A 288 -0.50 6.25 -6.08
N HIS A 289 -1.00 5.18 -6.71
CA HIS A 289 -1.67 5.25 -8.01
C HIS A 289 -3.04 5.95 -7.92
N LEU A 290 -3.90 5.55 -6.98
CA LEU A 290 -5.25 6.09 -6.81
C LEU A 290 -5.29 7.60 -6.47
N LEU A 291 -4.27 8.09 -5.77
CA LEU A 291 -4.17 9.49 -5.34
C LEU A 291 -3.14 10.31 -6.14
N GLU A 292 -2.54 9.70 -7.16
CA GLU A 292 -1.61 10.34 -8.08
C GLU A 292 -0.44 11.06 -7.39
N LEU A 293 0.16 10.36 -6.41
CA LEU A 293 1.28 10.88 -5.63
C LEU A 293 2.58 10.79 -6.44
N ASN A 294 3.40 11.84 -6.36
CA ASN A 294 4.69 11.89 -7.05
C ASN A 294 5.74 11.21 -6.17
N VAL A 295 6.14 9.99 -6.55
CA VAL A 295 7.11 9.16 -5.81
C VAL A 295 8.23 8.72 -6.73
N TRP A 296 9.47 8.93 -6.31
CA TRP A 296 10.67 8.33 -6.90
C TRP A 296 11.24 7.26 -5.97
N THR A 297 11.12 6.01 -6.38
CA THR A 297 11.79 4.87 -5.75
C THR A 297 13.24 4.74 -6.24
N SER A 298 14.01 3.82 -5.65
CA SER A 298 15.45 3.63 -5.91
C SER A 298 16.28 4.91 -5.83
N THR A 299 15.86 5.86 -4.99
CA THR A 299 16.41 7.21 -4.91
C THR A 299 17.07 7.44 -3.55
N ASN A 300 18.38 7.66 -3.57
CA ASN A 300 19.19 7.91 -2.39
C ASN A 300 19.60 9.38 -2.32
N LEU A 301 19.61 9.93 -1.11
CA LEU A 301 20.23 11.24 -0.85
C LEU A 301 21.75 11.12 -0.96
N LYS A 302 22.39 12.16 -1.51
CA LYS A 302 23.85 12.29 -1.63
C LYS A 302 24.38 13.39 -0.72
N SER A 303 23.72 14.55 -0.73
CA SER A 303 24.04 15.68 0.14
C SER A 303 22.79 16.53 0.38
N THR A 304 22.81 17.27 1.47
CA THR A 304 21.83 18.32 1.77
C THR A 304 22.56 19.52 2.37
N SER A 305 22.21 20.73 1.96
CA SER A 305 22.66 21.96 2.60
C SER A 305 21.51 22.96 2.69
N TRP A 306 21.56 23.85 3.68
CA TRP A 306 20.58 24.89 3.92
C TRP A 306 21.17 26.26 3.59
N ASP A 307 20.44 27.07 2.82
CA ASP A 307 20.80 28.45 2.51
C ASP A 307 19.98 29.40 3.41
N GLU A 308 20.62 29.92 4.46
CA GLU A 308 19.99 30.85 5.41
C GLU A 308 19.53 32.18 4.80
N CYS A 309 20.12 32.60 3.67
CA CYS A 309 19.72 33.82 2.98
C CYS A 309 18.48 33.61 2.10
N LYS A 310 18.37 32.43 1.47
CA LYS A 310 17.22 32.07 0.60
C LYS A 310 16.09 31.37 1.35
N LYS A 311 16.35 30.85 2.55
CA LYS A 311 15.44 29.99 3.32
C LYS A 311 14.97 28.80 2.48
N GLN A 312 15.96 28.09 1.92
CA GLN A 312 15.77 27.03 0.94
C GLN A 312 16.87 25.98 1.09
N TRP A 313 16.50 24.70 0.90
CA TRP A 313 17.46 23.61 0.84
C TRP A 313 18.08 23.50 -0.56
N THR A 314 19.31 23.03 -0.63
CA THR A 314 19.87 22.37 -1.81
C THR A 314 20.02 20.89 -1.48
N VAL A 315 19.39 20.02 -2.28
CA VAL A 315 19.36 18.58 -2.03
C VAL A 315 19.81 17.83 -3.27
N GLU A 316 20.88 17.05 -3.15
CA GLU A 316 21.35 16.18 -4.23
C GLU A 316 20.81 14.76 -4.03
N VAL A 317 20.11 14.25 -5.05
CA VAL A 317 19.58 12.88 -5.09
C VAL A 317 20.20 12.08 -6.23
N SER A 318 20.38 10.79 -6.01
CA SER A 318 20.82 9.82 -6.99
C SER A 318 19.78 8.72 -7.15
N ARG A 319 19.18 8.63 -8.34
CA ARG A 319 18.05 7.76 -8.68
C ARG A 319 18.46 6.72 -9.71
N ARG A 320 18.25 5.44 -9.41
CA ARG A 320 18.35 4.37 -10.40
C ARG A 320 17.03 4.30 -11.20
N LYS A 321 17.10 4.41 -12.52
CA LYS A 321 15.96 4.25 -13.44
C LYS A 321 15.77 2.79 -13.84
N LEU A 322 14.64 2.49 -14.49
CA LEU A 322 14.25 1.14 -14.90
C LEU A 322 15.18 0.52 -15.97
N ASP A 323 15.89 1.37 -16.72
CA ASP A 323 16.92 0.96 -17.69
C ASP A 323 18.29 0.68 -17.02
N GLY A 324 18.38 0.75 -15.69
CA GLY A 324 19.60 0.59 -14.92
C GLY A 324 20.49 1.85 -14.86
N SER A 325 20.14 2.92 -15.58
CA SER A 325 20.91 4.18 -15.54
C SER A 325 20.79 4.85 -14.17
N ILE A 326 21.84 5.57 -13.77
CA ILE A 326 21.86 6.38 -12.54
C ILE A 326 21.78 7.85 -12.93
N GLU A 327 20.66 8.47 -12.59
CA GLU A 327 20.45 9.91 -12.70
C GLU A 327 20.89 10.60 -11.41
N SER A 328 21.58 11.73 -11.52
CA SER A 328 21.82 12.66 -10.41
C SER A 328 21.00 13.92 -10.64
N ARG A 329 20.29 14.39 -9.62
CA ARG A 329 19.48 15.62 -9.69
C ARG A 329 19.65 16.46 -8.43
N THR A 330 19.75 17.77 -8.62
CA THR A 330 19.68 18.75 -7.53
C THR A 330 18.26 19.29 -7.45
N LEU A 331 17.68 19.30 -6.25
CA LEU A 331 16.34 19.79 -5.93
C LEU A 331 16.46 20.97 -4.95
N TYR A 332 15.53 21.92 -5.02
CA TYR A 332 15.56 23.13 -4.19
C TYR A 332 14.29 23.34 -3.34
N PRO A 333 13.90 22.39 -2.48
CA PRO A 333 12.69 22.51 -1.68
C PRO A 333 12.83 23.57 -0.58
N ARG A 334 11.71 24.24 -0.25
CA ARG A 334 11.65 25.12 0.93
C ARG A 334 11.54 24.30 2.22
N HIS A 335 10.82 23.19 2.16
CA HIS A 335 10.61 22.31 3.31
C HIS A 335 11.00 20.86 3.00
N ILE A 336 11.64 20.22 3.97
CA ILE A 336 11.87 18.78 3.99
C ILE A 336 11.05 18.16 5.11
N ILE A 337 10.38 17.04 4.82
CA ILE A 337 9.71 16.22 5.82
C ILE A 337 10.45 14.89 5.94
N GLN A 338 11.07 14.65 7.09
CA GLN A 338 11.63 13.34 7.42
C GLN A 338 10.48 12.40 7.81
N ALA A 339 10.16 11.46 6.91
CA ALA A 339 9.09 10.46 7.05
C ALA A 339 9.64 9.03 7.10
N THR A 340 10.88 8.87 7.56
CA THR A 340 11.64 7.60 7.63
C THR A 340 11.15 6.62 8.72
N GLY A 341 10.01 6.90 9.36
CA GLY A 341 9.47 6.13 10.49
C GLY A 341 9.84 6.73 11.85
N HIS A 342 9.09 6.35 12.90
CA HIS A 342 9.36 6.75 14.28
C HIS A 342 10.68 6.17 14.83
N SER A 343 10.96 4.92 14.45
CA SER A 343 12.21 4.21 14.75
C SER A 343 13.36 4.79 13.93
N GLY A 344 14.39 5.30 14.61
CA GLY A 344 15.61 5.87 14.02
C GLY A 344 16.63 4.82 13.59
N GLN A 345 17.91 5.00 13.97
CA GLN A 345 18.93 3.97 13.73
C GLN A 345 18.64 2.69 14.55
N LYS A 346 19.09 1.53 14.07
CA LYS A 346 19.05 0.28 14.86
C LYS A 346 19.85 0.46 16.16
N ASN A 347 19.31 0.03 17.29
CA ASN A 347 19.97 0.13 18.58
C ASN A 347 20.81 -1.13 18.84
N MET A 348 21.88 -1.32 18.05
CA MET A 348 22.79 -2.46 18.24
C MET A 348 23.68 -2.20 19.47
N PRO A 349 23.71 -3.08 20.48
CA PRO A 349 24.62 -2.93 21.60
C PRO A 349 26.05 -3.27 21.19
N GLU A 350 27.02 -2.50 21.69
CA GLU A 350 28.44 -2.81 21.58
C GLU A 350 28.83 -3.73 22.75
N ILE A 351 29.07 -5.01 22.47
CA ILE A 351 29.42 -6.02 23.48
C ILE A 351 30.80 -6.62 23.11
N PRO A 352 31.75 -6.71 24.06
CA PRO A 352 33.04 -7.32 23.79
C PRO A 352 32.92 -8.75 23.24
N GLY A 353 33.73 -9.10 22.24
CA GLY A 353 33.78 -10.45 21.65
C GLY A 353 32.75 -10.74 20.55
N MET A 354 32.00 -9.76 20.03
CA MET A 354 31.05 -9.99 18.93
C MET A 354 31.71 -10.61 17.69
N ASP A 355 32.93 -10.18 17.33
CA ASP A 355 33.71 -10.73 16.21
C ASP A 355 34.27 -12.14 16.49
N ASP A 356 34.27 -12.59 17.75
CA ASP A 356 34.72 -13.93 18.14
C ASP A 356 33.64 -14.99 17.88
N PHE A 357 32.36 -14.60 17.68
CA PHE A 357 31.24 -15.53 17.48
C PHE A 357 31.43 -16.42 16.24
N ARG A 358 31.10 -17.72 16.36
CA ARG A 358 31.26 -18.74 15.32
C ARG A 358 29.96 -19.53 15.02
N GLY A 359 28.83 -19.12 15.61
CA GLY A 359 27.51 -19.61 15.20
C GLY A 359 27.08 -19.07 13.83
N ASP A 360 25.97 -19.58 13.30
CA ASP A 360 25.49 -19.27 11.95
C ASP A 360 25.10 -17.80 11.75
N ARG A 361 24.61 -17.13 12.80
CA ARG A 361 24.03 -15.78 12.70
C ARG A 361 24.17 -14.95 13.97
N LEU A 362 24.70 -13.73 13.84
CA LEU A 362 24.59 -12.66 14.83
C LEU A 362 24.09 -11.41 14.10
N CYS A 363 22.88 -10.92 14.43
CA CYS A 363 22.30 -9.76 13.74
C CYS A 363 21.35 -8.94 14.63
N HIS A 364 20.98 -7.73 14.18
CA HIS A 364 19.84 -7.02 14.75
C HIS A 364 18.52 -7.59 14.21
N SER A 365 17.40 -7.43 14.92
CA SER A 365 16.07 -7.88 14.51
C SER A 365 15.60 -7.30 13.16
N SER A 366 16.11 -6.13 12.77
CA SER A 366 15.86 -5.52 11.45
C SER A 366 16.53 -6.23 10.27
N GLU A 367 17.51 -7.10 10.56
CA GLU A 367 18.36 -7.82 9.59
C GLU A 367 18.07 -9.33 9.63
N HIS A 368 17.04 -9.74 10.37
CA HIS A 368 16.64 -11.12 10.53
C HIS A 368 15.64 -11.54 9.42
N PRO A 369 16.04 -12.38 8.44
CA PRO A 369 15.14 -12.83 7.36
C PRO A 369 14.09 -13.87 7.79
N GLY A 370 14.13 -14.34 9.04
CA GLY A 370 13.34 -15.47 9.54
C GLY A 370 14.22 -16.61 10.08
N ALA A 371 13.62 -17.52 10.85
CA ALA A 371 14.23 -18.76 11.30
C ALA A 371 14.36 -19.77 10.15
N ASN A 372 15.47 -20.52 10.10
CA ASN A 372 15.71 -21.48 9.02
C ASN A 372 14.97 -22.82 9.33
N PRO A 373 13.98 -23.25 8.52
CA PRO A 373 13.26 -24.50 8.76
C PRO A 373 14.12 -25.77 8.68
N ALA A 374 15.33 -25.70 8.12
CA ALA A 374 16.30 -26.80 8.09
C ALA A 374 17.14 -26.91 9.39
N SER A 375 17.16 -25.88 10.24
CA SER A 375 18.01 -25.78 11.44
C SER A 375 17.39 -26.38 12.71
N LYS A 376 16.65 -27.49 12.59
CA LYS A 376 15.97 -28.12 13.75
C LYS A 376 16.98 -28.56 14.82
N GLY A 377 16.68 -28.24 16.08
CA GLY A 377 17.53 -28.54 17.24
C GLY A 377 18.65 -27.54 17.51
N LYS A 378 18.83 -26.50 16.68
CA LYS A 378 19.79 -25.42 16.96
C LYS A 378 19.30 -24.51 18.09
N LYS A 379 20.24 -23.85 18.77
CA LYS A 379 20.01 -22.95 19.90
C LYS A 379 19.94 -21.50 19.42
N ALA A 380 18.80 -20.85 19.63
CA ALA A 380 18.61 -19.43 19.32
C ALA A 380 18.47 -18.60 20.60
N ILE A 381 19.22 -17.49 20.69
CA ILE A 381 19.06 -16.49 21.75
C ILE A 381 18.50 -15.20 21.16
N VAL A 382 17.39 -14.73 21.70
CA VAL A 382 16.78 -13.45 21.33
C VAL A 382 16.93 -12.46 22.48
N VAL A 383 17.70 -11.38 22.25
CA VAL A 383 18.03 -10.37 23.26
C VAL A 383 17.09 -9.18 23.15
N GLY A 384 16.15 -9.07 24.10
CA GLY A 384 15.09 -8.06 24.10
C GLY A 384 13.70 -8.68 24.08
N CYS A 385 12.77 -8.10 24.86
CA CYS A 385 11.46 -8.68 25.18
C CYS A 385 10.30 -7.70 24.91
N CYS A 386 10.25 -7.12 23.72
CA CYS A 386 9.09 -6.37 23.18
C CYS A 386 8.52 -7.13 21.97
N ASN A 387 7.59 -6.56 21.20
CA ASN A 387 7.01 -7.16 19.97
C ASN A 387 8.01 -7.99 19.14
N SER A 388 9.02 -7.35 18.53
CA SER A 388 9.97 -8.07 17.67
C SER A 388 10.84 -9.13 18.37
N GLY A 389 10.95 -9.09 19.70
CA GLY A 389 11.64 -10.15 20.45
C GLY A 389 10.77 -11.40 20.61
N HIS A 390 9.48 -11.21 20.86
CA HIS A 390 8.52 -12.30 20.98
C HIS A 390 8.21 -12.94 19.63
N ASP A 391 7.95 -12.13 18.60
CA ASP A 391 7.66 -12.62 17.24
C ASP A 391 8.81 -13.50 16.70
N ILE A 392 10.05 -13.04 16.85
CA ILE A 392 11.24 -13.78 16.40
C ILE A 392 11.47 -15.03 17.25
N ALA A 393 11.23 -14.96 18.56
CA ALA A 393 11.35 -16.14 19.44
C ALA A 393 10.27 -17.20 19.12
N GLN A 394 9.07 -16.77 18.74
CA GLN A 394 8.01 -17.66 18.27
C GLN A 394 8.36 -18.29 16.92
N ASP A 395 8.82 -17.53 15.93
CA ASP A 395 9.24 -18.08 14.62
C ASP A 395 10.35 -19.13 14.78
N PHE A 396 11.38 -18.85 15.57
CA PHE A 396 12.42 -19.83 15.91
C PHE A 396 11.84 -21.11 16.54
N TYR A 397 10.93 -20.99 17.52
CA TYR A 397 10.31 -22.15 18.16
C TYR A 397 9.48 -22.97 17.16
N GLU A 398 8.68 -22.31 16.31
CA GLU A 398 7.86 -22.96 15.28
C GLU A 398 8.70 -23.65 14.19
N LYS A 399 9.94 -23.21 13.95
CA LYS A 399 10.90 -23.91 13.09
C LYS A 399 11.70 -25.01 13.81
N GLY A 400 11.48 -25.20 15.11
CA GLY A 400 12.05 -26.30 15.90
C GLY A 400 13.42 -26.02 16.51
N TYR A 401 13.73 -24.76 16.81
CA TYR A 401 14.91 -24.38 17.59
C TYR A 401 14.67 -24.53 19.10
N GLU A 402 15.74 -24.72 19.87
CA GLU A 402 15.74 -24.42 21.31
C GLU A 402 15.91 -22.92 21.53
N VAL A 403 14.86 -22.24 22.01
CA VAL A 403 14.86 -20.78 22.12
C VAL A 403 15.03 -20.30 23.55
N THR A 404 15.90 -19.31 23.76
CA THR A 404 15.98 -18.54 25.01
C THR A 404 15.80 -17.05 24.73
N ILE A 405 14.83 -16.42 25.39
CA ILE A 405 14.63 -14.97 25.34
C ILE A 405 15.29 -14.31 26.56
N VAL A 406 16.03 -13.22 26.33
CA VAL A 406 16.78 -12.50 27.37
C VAL A 406 16.07 -11.20 27.73
N GLN A 407 15.64 -11.09 28.99
CA GLN A 407 14.90 -9.96 29.54
C GLN A 407 15.76 -9.15 30.53
N ARG A 408 16.33 -8.03 30.07
CA ARG A 408 17.04 -7.07 30.94
C ARG A 408 16.10 -6.30 31.88
N SER A 409 14.90 -5.96 31.42
CA SER A 409 13.99 -5.04 32.11
C SER A 409 12.53 -5.45 31.89
N THR A 410 11.62 -4.98 32.75
CA THR A 410 10.18 -5.28 32.67
C THR A 410 9.57 -4.88 31.32
N THR A 411 8.54 -5.62 30.90
CA THR A 411 7.74 -5.36 29.69
C THR A 411 6.28 -5.13 30.08
N CYS A 412 5.63 -4.13 29.48
CA CYS A 412 4.17 -4.01 29.57
C CYS A 412 3.53 -5.03 28.63
N VAL A 413 3.01 -6.14 29.15
CA VAL A 413 2.40 -7.22 28.36
C VAL A 413 0.89 -7.15 28.48
N ILE A 414 0.20 -7.32 27.36
CA ILE A 414 -1.26 -7.32 27.25
C ILE A 414 -1.67 -8.20 26.06
N SER A 415 -2.77 -8.94 26.16
CA SER A 415 -3.28 -9.75 25.05
C SER A 415 -3.93 -8.90 23.94
N SER A 416 -3.85 -9.37 22.71
CA SER A 416 -4.56 -8.77 21.56
C SER A 416 -6.08 -8.70 21.81
N GLU A 417 -6.66 -9.73 22.45
CA GLU A 417 -8.08 -9.76 22.85
C GLU A 417 -8.42 -8.63 23.83
N SER A 418 -7.63 -8.43 24.89
CA SER A 418 -7.80 -7.33 25.85
C SER A 418 -7.62 -5.94 25.24
N ILE A 419 -6.85 -5.79 24.16
CA ILE A 419 -6.80 -4.54 23.39
C ILE A 419 -8.10 -4.32 22.61
N CYS A 420 -8.55 -5.30 21.84
CA CYS A 420 -9.75 -5.17 21.02
C CYS A 420 -11.01 -4.99 21.88
N GLU A 421 -11.24 -5.87 22.86
CA GLU A 421 -12.50 -5.95 23.60
C GLU A 421 -12.63 -4.93 24.74
N ILE A 422 -11.52 -4.38 25.25
CA ILE A 422 -11.51 -3.43 26.39
C ILE A 422 -10.88 -2.09 26.03
N GLY A 423 -9.79 -2.09 25.24
CA GLY A 423 -9.02 -0.89 24.94
C GLY A 423 -9.57 -0.04 23.77
N LEU A 424 -10.13 -0.70 22.75
CA LEU A 424 -10.56 -0.08 21.49
C LEU A 424 -12.08 -0.16 21.22
N LYS A 425 -12.78 -1.10 21.87
CA LYS A 425 -14.21 -1.34 21.70
C LYS A 425 -15.05 -0.08 21.88
N GLY A 426 -16.07 0.09 21.03
CA GLY A 426 -16.96 1.26 20.97
C GLY A 426 -16.37 2.49 20.26
N LEU A 427 -15.07 2.50 19.91
CA LEU A 427 -14.44 3.53 19.08
C LEU A 427 -13.79 2.96 17.81
N TYR A 428 -13.24 1.75 17.86
CA TYR A 428 -12.57 1.10 16.72
C TYR A 428 -12.88 -0.40 16.68
N ASP A 429 -14.15 -0.73 16.45
CA ASP A 429 -14.68 -2.06 16.17
C ASP A 429 -15.67 -2.02 14.98
N GLU A 430 -16.35 -3.13 14.69
CA GLU A 430 -17.27 -3.25 13.55
C GLU A 430 -18.53 -2.37 13.66
N ASP A 431 -18.99 -2.10 14.88
CA ASP A 431 -20.20 -1.30 15.18
C ASP A 431 -19.87 0.16 15.55
N ALA A 432 -18.59 0.55 15.46
CA ALA A 432 -18.07 1.83 15.89
C ALA A 432 -18.63 3.03 15.09
N PRO A 433 -18.58 4.25 15.65
CA PRO A 433 -18.74 5.47 14.87
C PRO A 433 -17.70 5.53 13.73
N PRO A 434 -17.96 6.27 12.64
CA PRO A 434 -16.98 6.42 11.56
C PRO A 434 -15.61 6.83 12.09
N THR A 435 -14.52 6.24 11.57
CA THR A 435 -13.16 6.38 12.12
C THR A 435 -12.72 7.81 12.40
N ALA A 436 -13.21 8.79 11.64
CA ALA A 436 -12.90 10.20 11.88
C ALA A 436 -13.67 10.87 13.03
N ASP A 437 -14.87 10.37 13.34
CA ASP A 437 -15.60 10.76 14.55
C ASP A 437 -14.92 10.12 15.78
N ALA A 438 -14.43 8.87 15.66
CA ALA A 438 -13.62 8.20 16.68
C ALA A 438 -12.26 8.90 16.91
N ASP A 439 -11.53 9.22 15.83
CA ASP A 439 -10.26 9.96 15.91
C ASP A 439 -10.49 11.36 16.52
N LEU A 440 -11.50 12.11 16.07
CA LEU A 440 -11.84 13.43 16.63
C LEU A 440 -12.25 13.35 18.11
N PHE A 441 -12.95 12.28 18.51
CA PHE A 441 -13.24 12.02 19.93
C PHE A 441 -11.97 11.75 20.73
N LEU A 442 -11.21 10.71 20.38
CA LEU A 442 -10.02 10.27 21.12
C LEU A 442 -9.01 11.40 21.29
N TRP A 443 -8.75 12.15 20.22
CA TRP A 443 -7.77 13.22 20.21
C TRP A 443 -8.27 14.53 20.84
N SER A 444 -9.58 14.67 21.11
CA SER A 444 -10.09 15.79 21.92
C SER A 444 -9.71 15.70 23.40
N ILE A 445 -9.41 14.49 23.90
CA ILE A 445 -9.20 14.23 25.33
C ILE A 445 -7.81 14.72 25.76
N PRO A 446 -7.70 15.71 26.68
CA PRO A 446 -6.42 16.15 27.23
C PRO A 446 -5.62 14.98 27.82
N SER A 447 -4.31 14.93 27.58
CA SER A 447 -3.49 13.74 27.87
C SER A 447 -3.46 13.36 29.36
N GLU A 448 -3.59 14.34 30.27
CA GLU A 448 -3.77 14.09 31.71
C GLU A 448 -5.06 13.31 32.03
N LEU A 449 -6.16 13.64 31.36
CA LEU A 449 -7.47 12.98 31.53
C LEU A 449 -7.50 11.62 30.83
N PHE A 450 -6.90 11.54 29.64
CA PHE A 450 -6.70 10.27 28.92
C PHE A 450 -5.88 9.28 29.77
N LYS A 451 -4.83 9.75 30.45
CA LYS A 451 -4.04 8.90 31.37
C LYS A 451 -4.88 8.31 32.51
N VAL A 452 -5.83 9.08 33.06
CA VAL A 452 -6.77 8.58 34.09
C VAL A 452 -7.72 7.52 33.52
N GLN A 453 -8.24 7.70 32.30
CA GLN A 453 -9.01 6.65 31.62
C GLN A 453 -8.16 5.39 31.41
N GLN A 454 -6.91 5.55 30.97
CA GLN A 454 -6.01 4.44 30.69
C GLN A 454 -5.61 3.64 31.94
N ILE A 455 -5.60 4.24 33.14
CA ILE A 455 -5.46 3.48 34.40
C ILE A 455 -6.65 2.54 34.61
N LYS A 456 -7.89 2.99 34.35
CA LYS A 456 -9.09 2.14 34.44
C LYS A 456 -9.07 1.02 33.38
N VAL A 457 -8.67 1.35 32.14
CA VAL A 457 -8.47 0.40 31.03
C VAL A 457 -7.47 -0.68 31.43
N THR A 458 -6.27 -0.27 31.87
CA THR A 458 -5.17 -1.17 32.27
C THR A 458 -5.58 -2.08 33.42
N LYS A 459 -6.36 -1.59 34.40
CA LYS A 459 -6.89 -2.43 35.48
C LYS A 459 -7.79 -3.55 34.94
N LYS A 460 -8.78 -3.22 34.08
CA LYS A 460 -9.67 -4.23 33.50
C LYS A 460 -8.94 -5.22 32.58
N GLN A 461 -7.96 -4.74 31.83
CA GLN A 461 -7.11 -5.59 30.99
C GLN A 461 -6.26 -6.53 31.84
N GLY A 462 -5.69 -6.06 32.96
CA GLY A 462 -4.99 -6.91 33.93
C GLY A 462 -5.91 -7.95 34.61
N GLU A 463 -7.17 -7.59 34.90
CA GLU A 463 -8.19 -8.52 35.42
C GLU A 463 -8.54 -9.63 34.39
N ALA A 464 -8.65 -9.28 33.10
CA ALA A 464 -8.89 -10.23 32.01
C ALA A 464 -7.67 -11.12 31.72
N ASP A 465 -6.49 -10.51 31.61
CA ASP A 465 -5.21 -11.18 31.33
C ASP A 465 -4.57 -11.80 32.59
N GLN A 466 -5.24 -11.83 33.75
CA GLN A 466 -4.66 -12.26 35.03
C GLN A 466 -3.94 -13.63 34.92
N LYS A 467 -4.54 -14.60 34.22
CA LYS A 467 -3.94 -15.93 33.98
C LYS A 467 -2.66 -15.87 33.14
N LEU A 468 -2.62 -14.99 32.14
CA LEU A 468 -1.46 -14.76 31.27
C LEU A 468 -0.30 -14.15 32.08
N LEU A 469 -0.62 -13.11 32.87
CA LEU A 469 0.36 -12.38 33.69
C LEU A 469 0.92 -13.25 34.82
N ASP A 470 0.07 -14.02 35.52
CA ASP A 470 0.50 -14.97 36.56
C ASP A 470 1.36 -16.11 35.96
N GLY A 471 0.97 -16.62 34.80
CA GLY A 471 1.74 -17.63 34.07
C GLY A 471 3.14 -17.12 33.70
N LEU A 472 3.23 -15.91 33.14
CA LEU A 472 4.51 -15.26 32.79
C LEU A 472 5.38 -15.07 34.04
N ALA A 473 4.80 -14.61 35.14
CA ALA A 473 5.50 -14.48 36.41
C ALA A 473 6.04 -15.82 36.94
N ALA A 474 5.25 -16.91 36.83
CA ALA A 474 5.65 -18.27 37.20
C ALA A 474 6.68 -18.91 36.24
N ALA A 475 6.80 -18.40 35.01
CA ALA A 475 7.86 -18.73 34.07
C ALA A 475 9.15 -17.90 34.29
N GLY A 476 9.13 -16.93 35.20
CA GLY A 476 10.28 -16.06 35.52
C GLY A 476 10.36 -14.77 34.68
N PHE A 477 9.38 -14.52 33.81
CA PHE A 477 9.28 -13.28 33.03
C PHE A 477 8.69 -12.16 33.91
N LYS A 478 9.21 -10.93 33.78
CA LYS A 478 8.78 -9.77 34.59
C LYS A 478 7.95 -8.79 33.76
N THR A 479 6.72 -8.56 34.19
CA THR A 479 5.80 -7.60 33.56
C THR A 479 5.76 -6.27 34.32
N ASP A 480 5.20 -5.23 33.70
CA ASP A 480 4.80 -3.97 34.33
C ASP A 480 3.49 -3.44 33.74
N ASN A 481 2.85 -2.48 34.41
CA ASN A 481 1.58 -1.88 33.98
C ASN A 481 1.76 -0.54 33.23
N GLY A 482 2.96 -0.27 32.70
CA GLY A 482 3.31 1.04 32.18
C GLY A 482 3.41 2.15 33.25
N PRO A 483 3.65 3.41 32.83
CA PRO A 483 3.93 4.52 33.73
C PRO A 483 2.69 4.90 34.54
N MET A 484 2.82 4.96 35.86
CA MET A 484 1.75 5.17 36.83
C MET A 484 0.57 4.19 36.67
N ASN A 485 0.83 2.96 36.20
CA ASN A 485 -0.17 1.94 35.85
C ASN A 485 -1.13 2.35 34.71
N ALA A 486 -0.71 3.27 33.83
CA ALA A 486 -1.54 3.75 32.72
C ALA A 486 -1.32 3.02 31.38
N GLY A 487 -0.74 1.81 31.42
CA GLY A 487 -0.80 0.82 30.35
C GLY A 487 0.03 1.12 29.11
N LEU A 488 -0.28 0.36 28.06
CA LEU A 488 0.46 0.34 26.80
C LEU A 488 0.44 1.69 26.09
N LEU A 489 -0.73 2.30 25.91
CA LEU A 489 -0.87 3.50 25.07
C LEU A 489 -0.09 4.69 25.64
N ILE A 490 -0.16 4.93 26.95
CA ILE A 490 0.61 5.99 27.61
C ILE A 490 2.11 5.67 27.55
N LYS A 491 2.52 4.42 27.79
CA LYS A 491 3.92 4.00 27.65
C LYS A 491 4.45 4.23 26.22
N TYR A 492 3.67 3.90 25.20
CA TYR A 492 4.03 4.13 23.80
C TYR A 492 4.15 5.62 23.48
N PHE A 493 3.16 6.44 23.85
CA PHE A 493 3.20 7.88 23.56
C PHE A 493 4.35 8.60 24.28
N GLN A 494 4.73 8.17 25.50
CA GLN A 494 5.83 8.77 26.27
C GLN A 494 7.23 8.25 25.93
N ARG A 495 7.36 6.97 25.57
CA ARG A 495 8.65 6.28 25.42
C ARG A 495 8.92 5.71 24.02
N GLY A 496 7.89 5.50 23.20
CA GLY A 496 8.03 4.88 21.88
C GLY A 496 8.21 3.35 21.88
N GLY A 497 8.19 2.70 23.05
CA GLY A 497 8.37 1.25 23.18
C GLY A 497 8.33 0.73 24.62
N GLY A 498 8.78 -0.52 24.82
CA GLY A 498 8.78 -1.17 26.15
C GLY A 498 7.52 -1.97 26.47
N TYR A 499 6.76 -2.36 25.45
CA TYR A 499 5.54 -3.16 25.56
C TYR A 499 5.57 -4.39 24.64
N TYR A 500 4.68 -5.35 24.90
CA TYR A 500 4.35 -6.47 24.03
C TYR A 500 2.83 -6.64 23.94
N ILE A 501 2.31 -6.81 22.73
CA ILE A 501 0.94 -7.23 22.47
C ILE A 501 0.96 -8.74 22.18
N ASP A 502 0.45 -9.55 23.11
CA ASP A 502 0.50 -10.99 22.99
C ASP A 502 -0.44 -11.52 21.91
N VAL A 503 0.16 -12.30 21.01
CA VAL A 503 -0.47 -13.03 19.90
C VAL A 503 -0.15 -14.54 19.94
N GLY A 504 0.45 -15.02 21.04
CA GLY A 504 0.70 -16.45 21.29
C GLY A 504 2.07 -16.76 21.91
N ALA A 505 3.07 -15.91 21.72
CA ALA A 505 4.43 -16.15 22.23
C ALA A 505 4.49 -16.24 23.75
N SER A 506 3.63 -15.52 24.48
CA SER A 506 3.57 -15.59 25.95
C SER A 506 3.16 -16.98 26.42
N GLN A 507 2.24 -17.66 25.73
CA GLN A 507 1.87 -19.04 26.09
C GLN A 507 3.05 -20.01 25.91
N LEU A 508 3.91 -19.78 24.91
CA LEU A 508 5.15 -20.57 24.74
C LEU A 508 6.15 -20.34 25.88
N ILE A 509 6.19 -19.13 26.46
CA ILE A 509 6.98 -18.83 27.67
C ILE A 509 6.37 -19.51 28.89
N ILE A 510 5.04 -19.44 29.08
CA ILE A 510 4.30 -20.09 30.18
C ILE A 510 4.53 -21.62 30.18
N ASP A 511 4.44 -22.24 29.01
CA ASP A 511 4.69 -23.66 28.77
C ASP A 511 6.17 -24.05 28.92
N ARG A 512 7.08 -23.09 29.14
CA ARG A 512 8.55 -23.24 29.16
C ARG A 512 9.15 -23.79 27.86
N LYS A 513 8.43 -23.64 26.75
CA LYS A 513 8.88 -23.95 25.38
C LYS A 513 9.91 -22.92 24.89
N ILE A 514 9.69 -21.65 25.25
CA ILE A 514 10.70 -20.59 25.17
C ILE A 514 11.25 -20.37 26.58
N LYS A 515 12.56 -20.54 26.74
CA LYS A 515 13.26 -20.34 28.04
C LYS A 515 13.44 -18.84 28.29
N VAL A 516 13.41 -18.40 29.55
CA VAL A 516 13.62 -17.00 29.93
C VAL A 516 14.92 -16.83 30.73
N LYS A 517 15.74 -15.86 30.33
CA LYS A 517 16.92 -15.40 31.09
C LYS A 517 16.70 -13.96 31.52
N GLN A 518 16.41 -13.74 32.81
CA GLN A 518 15.94 -12.45 33.33
C GLN A 518 16.96 -11.81 34.28
N GLY A 519 17.07 -10.48 34.25
CA GLY A 519 17.66 -9.67 35.33
C GLY A 519 19.18 -9.57 35.38
N CYS A 520 19.89 -10.14 34.40
CA CYS A 520 21.34 -10.07 34.27
C CYS A 520 21.76 -9.29 33.00
N GLU A 521 22.83 -8.51 33.09
CA GLU A 521 23.42 -7.84 31.93
C GLU A 521 24.33 -8.79 31.15
N LEU A 522 24.52 -8.54 29.86
CA LEU A 522 25.47 -9.28 29.02
C LEU A 522 26.86 -8.67 29.22
N THR A 523 27.87 -9.51 29.47
CA THR A 523 29.26 -9.07 29.67
C THR A 523 30.13 -9.30 28.45
N ARG A 524 29.96 -10.43 27.76
CA ARG A 524 30.77 -10.81 26.60
C ARG A 524 29.99 -11.74 25.65
N ILE A 525 30.22 -11.60 24.35
CA ILE A 525 29.91 -12.63 23.36
C ILE A 525 31.07 -13.63 23.29
N LEU A 526 30.75 -14.90 23.37
CA LEU A 526 31.71 -16.02 23.30
C LEU A 526 31.67 -16.62 21.89
N SER A 527 32.67 -17.43 21.53
CA SER A 527 32.70 -18.08 20.21
C SER A 527 31.50 -19.00 19.94
N ASN A 528 30.83 -19.50 20.97
CA ASN A 528 29.67 -20.39 20.88
C ASN A 528 28.45 -19.91 21.69
N GLY A 529 28.35 -18.62 22.07
CA GLY A 529 27.29 -18.18 22.97
C GLY A 529 27.46 -16.80 23.60
N ILE A 530 26.84 -16.61 24.77
CA ILE A 530 26.82 -15.35 25.54
C ILE A 530 27.20 -15.60 27.00
N GLU A 531 28.01 -14.71 27.57
CA GLU A 531 28.31 -14.63 29.01
C GLU A 531 27.56 -13.47 29.68
N PHE A 532 27.12 -13.69 30.91
CA PHE A 532 26.31 -12.75 31.70
C PHE A 532 27.02 -12.28 32.97
N SER A 533 26.54 -11.15 33.52
CA SER A 533 27.07 -10.51 34.73
C SER A 533 26.96 -11.35 36.00
N ASP A 534 26.11 -12.39 36.01
CA ASP A 534 25.99 -13.37 37.09
C ASP A 534 26.95 -14.58 36.93
N GLY A 535 27.86 -14.53 35.95
CA GLY A 535 28.81 -15.58 35.62
C GLY A 535 28.23 -16.77 34.85
N SER A 536 26.92 -16.77 34.56
CA SER A 536 26.30 -17.81 33.74
C SER A 536 26.62 -17.64 32.25
N ARG A 537 26.51 -18.73 31.50
CA ARG A 537 26.75 -18.78 30.06
C ARG A 537 25.60 -19.51 29.37
N LEU A 538 25.22 -19.04 28.19
CA LEU A 538 24.25 -19.71 27.31
C LEU A 538 24.89 -19.96 25.95
N GLU A 539 24.80 -21.20 25.47
CA GLU A 539 25.24 -21.58 24.13
C GLU A 539 24.20 -21.13 23.08
N ALA A 540 24.69 -20.67 21.93
CA ALA A 540 23.88 -20.22 20.82
C ALA A 540 24.54 -20.56 19.48
N ASP A 541 23.77 -21.17 18.58
CA ASP A 541 24.10 -21.19 17.15
C ASP A 541 23.68 -19.87 16.50
N GLU A 542 22.64 -19.20 17.03
CA GLU A 542 22.14 -17.93 16.52
C GLU A 542 21.82 -16.92 17.63
N ILE A 543 22.22 -15.67 17.45
CA ILE A 543 21.95 -14.55 18.36
C ILE A 543 21.25 -13.42 17.59
N VAL A 544 20.06 -13.03 18.04
CA VAL A 544 19.30 -11.90 17.46
C VAL A 544 19.07 -10.82 18.51
N PHE A 545 19.59 -9.63 18.25
CA PHE A 545 19.35 -8.45 19.07
C PHE A 545 18.03 -7.77 18.69
N ALA A 546 16.99 -8.01 19.49
CA ALA A 546 15.72 -7.30 19.44
C ALA A 546 15.73 -6.06 20.36
N THR A 547 16.83 -5.32 20.32
CA THR A 547 17.16 -4.19 21.22
C THR A 547 16.56 -2.84 20.81
N GLY A 548 15.74 -2.84 19.75
CA GLY A 548 14.93 -1.71 19.32
C GLY A 548 15.69 -0.71 18.45
N TYR A 549 15.27 0.54 18.52
CA TYR A 549 15.81 1.62 17.68
C TYR A 549 16.06 2.86 18.52
N GLN A 550 16.98 3.71 18.07
CA GLN A 550 17.18 5.05 18.58
C GLN A 550 16.09 5.99 18.04
N ASN A 551 16.03 7.25 18.51
CA ASN A 551 14.99 8.19 18.07
C ASN A 551 15.28 8.83 16.70
N MET A 552 14.29 9.53 16.13
CA MET A 552 14.34 10.10 14.77
C MET A 552 15.48 11.10 14.52
N ARG A 553 15.98 11.77 15.56
CA ARG A 553 17.11 12.73 15.48
C ARG A 553 18.41 12.03 15.06
N THR A 554 18.55 10.73 15.35
CA THR A 554 19.70 9.92 14.92
C THR A 554 19.71 9.61 13.42
N GLN A 555 18.53 9.60 12.78
CA GLN A 555 18.41 9.56 11.32
C GLN A 555 18.59 10.96 10.72
N ALA A 556 18.07 12.01 11.37
CA ALA A 556 18.32 13.39 10.95
C ALA A 556 19.83 13.68 10.87
N ARG A 557 20.62 13.20 11.84
CA ARG A 557 22.09 13.32 11.86
C ARG A 557 22.79 12.62 10.69
N LEU A 558 22.30 11.46 10.26
CA LEU A 558 22.85 10.77 9.07
C LEU A 558 22.48 11.47 7.76
N ILE A 559 21.29 12.06 7.70
CA ILE A 559 20.73 12.64 6.48
C ILE A 559 21.20 14.08 6.25
N PHE A 560 21.24 14.88 7.32
CA PHE A 560 21.47 16.33 7.28
C PHE A 560 22.77 16.77 7.98
N GLY A 561 23.52 15.86 8.59
CA GLY A 561 24.73 16.16 9.35
C GLY A 561 24.46 16.62 10.79
N ASP A 562 25.54 16.82 11.55
CA ASP A 562 25.49 17.15 12.98
C ASP A 562 24.85 18.53 13.26
N GLU A 563 25.16 19.55 12.45
CA GLU A 563 24.69 20.93 12.63
C GLU A 563 23.16 21.05 12.62
N VAL A 564 22.52 20.49 11.59
CA VAL A 564 21.04 20.47 11.48
C VAL A 564 20.46 19.59 12.59
N ALA A 565 21.07 18.43 12.85
CA ALA A 565 20.59 17.49 13.85
C ALA A 565 20.73 17.98 15.29
N ASP A 566 21.62 18.95 15.57
CA ASP A 566 21.75 19.57 16.88
C ASP A 566 20.97 20.88 17.03
N THR A 567 20.49 21.44 15.92
CA THR A 567 19.51 22.53 15.91
C THR A 567 18.08 22.04 16.17
N VAL A 568 17.76 20.77 15.87
CA VAL A 568 16.40 20.23 16.09
C VAL A 568 16.13 19.78 17.53
N ASN A 569 14.96 20.17 18.04
CA ASN A 569 14.34 19.69 19.27
C ASN A 569 14.09 18.17 19.20
N ASP A 570 14.05 17.49 20.35
CA ASP A 570 13.75 16.05 20.34
C ASP A 570 12.28 15.76 19.95
N VAL A 571 12.11 14.71 19.15
CA VAL A 571 10.95 14.58 18.26
C VAL A 571 9.74 13.93 18.92
N TRP A 572 9.96 12.90 19.76
CA TRP A 572 8.89 12.06 20.33
C TRP A 572 8.66 12.32 21.82
N GLY A 573 7.53 11.84 22.32
CA GLY A 573 7.08 12.06 23.69
C GLY A 573 6.15 13.26 23.84
N PHE A 574 5.78 13.54 25.09
CA PHE A 574 4.95 14.68 25.47
C PHE A 574 5.77 15.85 26.00
N ASN A 575 5.32 17.07 25.73
CA ASN A 575 5.74 18.30 26.42
C ASN A 575 4.97 18.48 27.74
N ASP A 576 5.27 19.54 28.50
CA ASP A 576 4.63 19.83 29.80
C ASP A 576 3.10 20.05 29.71
N GLU A 577 2.55 20.40 28.55
CA GLU A 577 1.10 20.54 28.31
C GLU A 577 0.42 19.20 27.95
N GLY A 578 1.19 18.13 27.74
CA GLY A 578 0.66 16.84 27.30
C GLY A 578 0.43 16.74 25.78
N GLU A 579 0.96 17.67 24.99
CA GLU A 579 0.99 17.55 23.52
C GLU A 579 2.22 16.80 23.04
N PHE A 580 2.11 16.12 21.90
CA PHE A 580 3.28 15.57 21.22
C PHE A 580 4.26 16.70 20.89
N ARG A 581 5.57 16.45 21.09
CA ARG A 581 6.64 17.45 20.97
C ARG A 581 6.86 17.93 19.52
N THR A 582 8.04 17.70 18.95
CA THR A 582 8.35 18.17 17.58
C THR A 582 7.69 17.33 16.48
N MET A 583 7.17 16.14 16.80
CA MET A 583 6.34 15.36 15.89
C MET A 583 5.19 16.22 15.33
N TRP A 584 5.24 16.51 14.03
CA TRP A 584 4.35 17.42 13.28
C TRP A 584 4.33 18.90 13.65
N GLN A 585 5.13 19.32 14.63
CA GLN A 585 5.27 20.72 15.00
C GLN A 585 6.59 21.27 14.46
N ARG A 586 6.91 22.51 14.83
CA ARG A 586 8.21 23.14 14.50
C ARG A 586 9.34 22.26 15.05
N SER A 587 10.34 21.97 14.23
CA SER A 587 11.49 21.18 14.66
C SER A 587 12.54 21.98 15.44
N GLY A 588 12.47 23.31 15.41
CA GLY A 588 13.59 24.19 15.77
C GLY A 588 14.32 24.70 14.52
N HIS A 589 14.28 23.94 13.42
CA HIS A 589 14.79 24.35 12.11
C HIS A 589 13.65 24.73 11.15
N GLU A 590 13.71 25.93 10.59
CA GLU A 590 12.69 26.55 9.72
C GLU A 590 12.27 25.68 8.51
N GLY A 591 13.25 25.06 7.84
CA GLY A 591 13.02 24.20 6.68
C GLY A 591 12.71 22.72 6.97
N LEU A 592 12.62 22.24 8.22
CA LEU A 592 12.61 20.79 8.52
C LEU A 592 11.44 20.38 9.43
N TRP A 593 10.80 19.26 9.08
CA TRP A 593 9.63 18.71 9.77
C TRP A 593 9.76 17.18 9.95
N PHE A 594 9.08 16.63 10.96
CA PHE A 594 9.06 15.19 11.25
C PHE A 594 7.65 14.60 11.11
N MET A 595 7.58 13.39 10.54
CA MET A 595 6.34 12.62 10.37
C MET A 595 6.58 11.13 10.71
N GLY A 596 5.75 10.56 11.58
CA GLY A 596 5.87 9.17 12.01
C GLY A 596 4.75 8.71 12.93
N GLY A 597 4.84 7.45 13.39
CA GLY A 597 3.83 6.75 14.19
C GLY A 597 3.30 5.49 13.50
N ASN A 598 2.32 4.82 14.12
CA ASN A 598 1.52 3.77 13.48
C ASN A 598 0.54 4.38 12.44
N LEU A 599 -0.34 3.55 11.87
CA LEU A 599 -1.30 4.01 10.86
C LEU A 599 -2.33 4.98 11.46
N ALA A 600 -2.89 4.69 12.64
CA ALA A 600 -3.81 5.61 13.33
C ALA A 600 -3.20 6.99 13.61
N ILE A 601 -1.98 7.02 14.14
CA ILE A 601 -1.25 8.26 14.47
C ILE A 601 -0.85 9.02 13.19
N SER A 602 -0.46 8.31 12.13
CA SER A 602 -0.21 8.93 10.82
C SER A 602 -1.51 9.48 10.22
N ARG A 603 -2.60 8.72 10.29
CA ARG A 603 -3.93 9.08 9.81
C ARG A 603 -4.52 10.25 10.57
N ARG A 604 -4.25 10.44 11.88
CA ARG A 604 -4.80 11.48 12.79
C ARG A 604 -5.16 12.79 12.11
N ARG A 605 -4.35 13.20 11.13
CA ARG A 605 -4.57 14.29 10.18
C ARG A 605 -5.62 14.03 9.09
N ARG A 606 -6.66 13.22 9.33
CA ARG A 606 -7.64 12.86 8.30
C ARG A 606 -9.00 12.27 8.72
N ARG A 607 -10.00 12.78 8.00
CA ARG A 607 -11.40 12.42 7.86
C ARG A 607 -11.83 11.22 6.96
N GLY A 608 -12.79 10.42 7.41
CA GLY A 608 -13.62 9.46 6.65
C GLY A 608 -14.98 10.04 6.20
N SER A 609 -15.51 9.54 5.08
CA SER A 609 -16.79 9.88 4.39
C SER A 609 -17.55 11.22 4.69
N ARG A 610 -17.85 11.99 3.63
CA ARG A 610 -18.75 13.18 3.56
C ARG A 610 -18.24 14.61 3.95
N GLY A 611 -17.14 15.10 3.35
CA GLY A 611 -16.97 16.55 3.00
C GLY A 611 -15.91 17.44 3.70
N ARG A 612 -14.73 17.62 3.06
CA ARG A 612 -13.58 18.52 3.38
C ARG A 612 -12.69 18.10 4.57
N ARG A 613 -11.61 18.86 4.89
CA ARG A 613 -10.76 18.90 6.13
C ARG A 613 -9.28 18.42 6.07
N VAL A 614 -8.34 19.19 6.68
CA VAL A 614 -6.86 19.27 6.51
C VAL A 614 -6.11 19.83 7.74
N GLU A 615 -4.97 19.25 8.15
CA GLU A 615 -4.15 19.80 9.28
C GLU A 615 -2.61 19.89 9.05
N LEU A 616 -1.91 18.86 8.54
CA LEU A 616 -0.43 18.93 8.50
C LEU A 616 0.11 19.84 7.40
N GLY A 617 -0.56 19.88 6.25
CA GLY A 617 -0.28 20.90 5.24
C GLY A 617 -0.71 22.30 5.69
N THR A 618 -1.67 22.41 6.61
CA THR A 618 -2.07 23.67 7.25
C THR A 618 -0.92 24.26 8.07
N ALA A 619 -0.16 23.43 8.81
CA ALA A 619 1.03 23.88 9.51
C ALA A 619 2.11 24.43 8.56
N ILE A 620 2.37 23.76 7.43
CA ILE A 620 3.34 24.21 6.42
C ILE A 620 2.87 25.51 5.74
N ILE A 621 1.61 25.58 5.30
CA ILE A 621 1.02 26.79 4.68
C ILE A 621 0.98 27.95 5.68
N SER A 622 0.71 27.70 6.96
CA SER A 622 0.77 28.75 8.00
C SER A 622 2.16 29.35 8.15
N TRP A 623 3.20 28.56 7.89
CA TRP A 623 4.59 28.98 7.98
C TRP A 623 4.98 29.91 6.81
N ASP A 624 4.52 29.59 5.59
CA ASP A 624 4.58 30.50 4.45
C ASP A 624 3.79 31.81 4.72
N LEU A 625 2.59 31.73 5.31
CA LEU A 625 1.79 32.91 5.65
C LEU A 625 2.44 33.81 6.73
N GLN A 626 3.14 33.22 7.72
CA GLN A 626 3.86 33.97 8.75
C GLN A 626 5.16 34.62 8.26
N THR A 627 5.74 34.15 7.14
CA THR A 627 6.99 34.70 6.59
C THR A 627 6.81 35.73 5.49
N ILE A 628 5.57 36.07 5.14
CA ILE A 628 5.26 37.23 4.29
C ILE A 628 5.35 38.50 5.17
N PRO A 629 6.26 39.46 4.87
CA PRO A 629 6.28 40.73 5.59
C PRO A 629 4.96 41.48 5.42
N SER A 630 4.49 42.14 6.49
CA SER A 630 3.17 42.77 6.63
C SER A 630 2.92 43.93 5.64
N PHE A 631 2.71 43.61 4.36
CA PHE A 631 2.56 44.56 3.24
C PHE A 631 1.21 44.44 2.50
N LEU A 632 0.14 44.06 3.22
CA LEU A 632 -1.24 44.10 2.72
C LEU A 632 -2.19 44.83 3.69
N CYS A 633 -1.83 46.06 4.05
CA CYS A 633 -2.72 46.99 4.76
C CYS A 633 -2.74 48.37 4.09
N PHE A 634 -3.04 48.43 2.79
CA PHE A 634 -3.48 49.63 2.06
C PHE A 634 -3.95 49.29 0.63
N ALA A 635 -5.23 48.91 0.44
CA ALA A 635 -5.90 48.89 -0.87
C ALA A 635 -7.44 48.71 -0.80
N SER A 636 -8.12 49.31 0.18
CA SER A 636 -9.58 49.47 0.11
C SER A 636 -9.90 50.84 -0.50
N HIS A 637 -10.54 50.89 -1.68
CA HIS A 637 -11.57 51.90 -2.09
C HIS A 637 -12.02 51.77 -3.58
N VAL A 638 -13.19 51.15 -3.79
CA VAL A 638 -14.26 51.47 -4.78
C VAL A 638 -13.95 51.36 -6.32
N PRO A 639 -14.93 51.46 -7.28
CA PRO A 639 -15.35 50.23 -8.00
C PRO A 639 -15.48 50.32 -9.55
N SER A 640 -15.74 49.16 -10.17
CA SER A 640 -16.51 48.90 -11.40
C SER A 640 -16.68 50.00 -12.47
N LYS A 641 -16.20 49.75 -13.71
CA LYS A 641 -16.94 50.06 -14.95
C LYS A 641 -16.42 49.31 -16.19
N ILE A 642 -17.34 49.11 -17.13
CA ILE A 642 -17.13 48.50 -18.45
C ILE A 642 -16.75 49.58 -19.46
N CYS A 643 -15.76 49.35 -20.35
CA CYS A 643 -15.85 49.65 -21.79
C CYS A 643 -14.60 49.25 -22.61
N THR A 644 -14.80 49.20 -23.93
CA THR A 644 -13.88 48.77 -25.00
C THR A 644 -13.11 49.92 -25.65
N SER A 645 -11.85 49.71 -26.09
CA SER A 645 -11.35 50.13 -27.43
C SER A 645 -9.89 49.72 -27.71
N ARG A 646 -9.52 49.78 -29.01
CA ARG A 646 -8.14 49.84 -29.57
C ARG A 646 -7.42 51.13 -29.07
N ASP A 647 -6.12 51.37 -29.22
CA ASP A 647 -5.21 51.08 -30.36
C ASP A 647 -3.69 51.15 -29.99
N GLN A 648 -2.82 51.02 -31.00
CA GLN A 648 -1.36 50.81 -30.98
C GLN A 648 -0.47 51.96 -30.46
N SER A 649 0.69 51.62 -29.85
CA SER A 649 2.02 52.19 -30.21
C SER A 649 3.22 51.51 -29.50
N THR A 650 4.03 50.80 -30.28
CA THR A 650 5.45 50.43 -30.01
C THR A 650 6.38 51.60 -30.43
N PRO A 651 7.74 51.60 -30.25
CA PRO A 651 8.70 50.48 -30.06
C PRO A 651 9.85 50.80 -29.04
N HIS A 652 11.06 50.21 -28.98
CA HIS A 652 11.80 49.12 -29.67
C HIS A 652 12.68 48.39 -28.61
N LEU A 653 13.03 47.09 -28.81
CA LEU A 653 14.42 46.66 -29.08
C LEU A 653 14.54 45.15 -29.44
N HIS A 654 15.38 44.88 -30.45
CA HIS A 654 15.99 43.62 -30.90
C HIS A 654 15.21 42.29 -31.00
N ILE A 655 14.94 41.95 -32.26
CA ILE A 655 15.00 40.57 -32.79
C ILE A 655 16.27 40.48 -33.63
N GLU A 656 17.01 39.37 -33.58
CA GLU A 656 17.59 38.80 -34.80
C GLU A 656 17.67 37.26 -34.75
N ARG A 657 17.59 36.65 -35.93
CA ARG A 657 17.56 35.19 -36.19
C ARG A 657 19.01 34.71 -36.42
N GLY A 658 19.38 33.43 -36.39
CA GLY A 658 18.61 32.19 -36.49
C GLY A 658 18.83 31.48 -37.84
N ALA A 659 19.44 30.29 -37.79
CA ALA A 659 19.65 29.28 -38.86
C ALA A 659 20.93 29.38 -39.75
N PHE A 660 21.19 28.25 -40.45
CA PHE A 660 22.40 27.82 -41.21
C PHE A 660 23.55 27.30 -40.32
N VAL A 661 24.19 26.14 -40.57
CA VAL A 661 24.02 25.11 -41.64
C VAL A 661 24.41 23.70 -41.15
N ALA A 662 23.95 22.65 -41.84
CA ALA A 662 24.26 21.23 -41.57
C ALA A 662 25.72 20.84 -41.92
N TRP A 663 26.14 19.60 -41.63
CA TRP A 663 26.83 18.72 -42.60
C TRP A 663 26.96 17.26 -42.13
N ASP A 664 27.02 16.37 -43.13
CA ASP A 664 27.05 14.92 -43.13
C ASP A 664 28.08 14.19 -42.25
N CYS A 665 27.77 12.93 -41.88
CA CYS A 665 28.47 11.78 -42.47
C CYS A 665 27.76 10.42 -42.31
N HIS A 666 28.16 9.46 -43.14
CA HIS A 666 27.40 8.26 -43.53
C HIS A 666 28.20 6.96 -43.22
N VAL A 667 27.49 5.87 -42.87
CA VAL A 667 27.71 4.48 -43.37
C VAL A 667 29.02 3.72 -43.02
N ARG A 668 28.92 2.55 -42.33
CA ARG A 668 29.32 1.16 -42.81
C ARG A 668 29.35 0.05 -41.73
N TRP A 669 28.38 -0.88 -41.81
CA TRP A 669 28.51 -2.35 -42.04
C TRP A 669 29.76 -3.19 -41.61
N THR A 670 29.50 -4.27 -40.83
CA THR A 670 30.12 -5.66 -40.80
C THR A 670 31.61 -5.86 -40.39
N GLN A 671 32.13 -6.96 -39.80
CA GLN A 671 31.80 -8.41 -39.74
C GLN A 671 32.73 -9.18 -38.74
N ILE A 672 32.49 -10.51 -38.56
CA ILE A 672 33.40 -11.61 -38.07
C ILE A 672 33.63 -11.75 -36.54
N ILE A 673 33.79 -12.91 -35.89
CA ILE A 673 33.33 -14.34 -35.94
C ILE A 673 34.33 -15.20 -35.10
N ILE A 674 33.80 -15.97 -34.13
CA ILE A 674 34.24 -17.28 -33.57
C ILE A 674 35.71 -17.55 -33.13
N LEU A 675 35.85 -17.95 -31.85
CA LEU A 675 36.79 -18.98 -31.34
C LEU A 675 36.17 -19.56 -30.03
N ILE A 676 35.50 -20.73 -30.05
CA ILE A 676 36.03 -22.11 -29.91
C ILE A 676 36.48 -22.48 -28.49
N LEU A 677 35.65 -23.33 -27.82
CA LEU A 677 35.92 -24.53 -26.99
C LEU A 677 37.13 -24.51 -25.99
N SER A 678 37.14 -25.18 -24.82
CA SER A 678 36.90 -26.63 -24.62
C SER A 678 37.03 -27.06 -23.13
N TYR A 679 36.31 -28.13 -22.71
CA TYR A 679 36.68 -29.14 -21.66
C TYR A 679 36.78 -28.72 -20.18
N SER A 680 36.80 -29.63 -19.17
CA SER A 680 36.06 -30.90 -18.92
C SER A 680 36.37 -31.42 -17.49
N THR A 681 35.35 -31.88 -16.78
CA THR A 681 35.31 -32.95 -15.74
C THR A 681 36.57 -33.47 -15.01
N THR A 682 36.48 -33.62 -13.67
CA THR A 682 37.09 -34.74 -12.89
C THR A 682 36.30 -35.04 -11.60
N GLN A 683 36.42 -36.27 -11.06
CA GLN A 683 35.51 -36.89 -10.07
C GLN A 683 36.14 -37.18 -8.69
N LEU A 684 35.27 -37.55 -7.71
CA LEU A 684 35.37 -38.60 -6.65
C LEU A 684 35.14 -38.08 -5.20
N PRO A 685 34.70 -38.91 -4.20
CA PRO A 685 33.78 -40.07 -4.24
C PRO A 685 32.73 -40.18 -3.08
N ASP A 686 31.70 -41.01 -3.31
CA ASP A 686 30.74 -41.74 -2.45
C ASP A 686 30.51 -41.46 -0.93
N LEU A 687 29.21 -41.31 -0.57
CA LEU A 687 28.53 -41.92 0.61
C LEU A 687 26.98 -41.89 0.42
N PRO A 688 26.20 -42.68 1.17
CA PRO A 688 25.58 -43.95 0.74
C PRO A 688 24.30 -43.85 -0.13
N LYS A 689 23.92 -44.97 -0.74
CA LYS A 689 22.78 -45.11 -1.69
C LYS A 689 21.40 -44.79 -1.06
N PRO A 690 20.49 -44.14 -1.79
CA PRO A 690 19.18 -43.72 -1.29
C PRO A 690 18.14 -44.84 -1.25
N LEU A 691 17.06 -44.61 -0.51
CA LEU A 691 15.77 -45.28 -0.72
C LEU A 691 15.38 -45.23 -2.20
N LYS A 692 14.84 -46.33 -2.72
CA LYS A 692 14.46 -46.47 -4.14
C LYS A 692 13.37 -45.46 -4.54
N PHE A 693 13.79 -44.30 -5.04
CA PHE A 693 12.96 -43.54 -5.96
C PHE A 693 12.81 -44.37 -7.24
N TYR A 694 11.56 -44.66 -7.62
CA TYR A 694 11.28 -45.20 -8.95
C TYR A 694 11.66 -44.14 -9.98
N HIS A 695 12.66 -44.45 -10.81
CA HIS A 695 12.85 -43.75 -12.08
C HIS A 695 11.65 -44.10 -12.98
N SER A 696 10.60 -43.29 -12.91
CA SER A 696 9.62 -43.24 -13.99
C SER A 696 10.26 -42.50 -15.15
N SER A 697 10.30 -43.13 -16.32
CA SER A 697 10.51 -42.42 -17.58
C SER A 697 9.44 -41.35 -17.71
N MET A 698 9.82 -40.08 -17.66
CA MET A 698 8.88 -38.97 -17.71
C MET A 698 8.25 -38.92 -19.11
N MET A 699 7.00 -39.39 -19.22
CA MET A 699 6.29 -39.38 -20.51
C MET A 699 6.07 -37.94 -20.97
N PRO A 700 6.18 -37.65 -22.28
CA PRO A 700 5.94 -36.31 -22.82
C PRO A 700 4.48 -35.89 -22.58
N GLN A 701 4.27 -34.59 -22.33
CA GLN A 701 2.94 -34.01 -22.23
C GLN A 701 2.19 -34.14 -23.57
N ARG A 702 0.89 -34.47 -23.50
CA ARG A 702 0.04 -34.80 -24.66
C ARG A 702 -0.99 -33.71 -24.87
N ILE A 703 -0.89 -32.99 -25.99
CA ILE A 703 -1.61 -31.74 -26.23
C ILE A 703 -2.49 -31.88 -27.48
N LEU A 704 -3.77 -31.52 -27.38
CA LEU A 704 -4.69 -31.40 -28.52
C LEU A 704 -4.90 -29.93 -28.86
N ILE A 705 -4.69 -29.55 -30.13
CA ILE A 705 -4.92 -28.19 -30.63
C ILE A 705 -6.00 -28.25 -31.72
N VAL A 706 -7.14 -27.61 -31.46
CA VAL A 706 -8.25 -27.49 -32.41
C VAL A 706 -8.10 -26.16 -33.16
N GLY A 707 -7.98 -26.20 -34.49
CA GLY A 707 -7.59 -25.03 -35.30
C GLY A 707 -6.07 -24.77 -35.31
N GLY A 708 -5.25 -25.84 -35.22
CA GLY A 708 -3.79 -25.76 -35.06
C GLY A 708 -2.97 -25.64 -36.35
N ALA A 709 -3.58 -25.59 -37.54
CA ALA A 709 -2.88 -25.63 -38.83
C ALA A 709 -2.71 -24.26 -39.51
N SER A 710 -3.33 -23.21 -38.98
CA SER A 710 -3.20 -21.84 -39.53
C SER A 710 -3.13 -20.76 -38.44
N GLY A 711 -2.63 -19.57 -38.82
CA GLY A 711 -2.57 -18.38 -37.95
C GLY A 711 -1.90 -18.65 -36.59
N ILE A 712 -2.55 -18.19 -35.51
CA ILE A 712 -2.08 -18.36 -34.12
C ILE A 712 -1.93 -19.84 -33.76
N GLY A 713 -2.81 -20.71 -34.26
CA GLY A 713 -2.76 -22.16 -33.98
C GLY A 713 -1.53 -22.83 -34.60
N ALA A 714 -1.14 -22.42 -35.81
CA ALA A 714 0.11 -22.87 -36.42
C ALA A 714 1.33 -22.38 -35.64
N ALA A 715 1.37 -21.08 -35.30
CA ALA A 715 2.44 -20.50 -34.49
C ALA A 715 2.62 -21.20 -33.13
N LEU A 716 1.51 -21.48 -32.44
CA LEU A 716 1.48 -22.26 -31.20
C LEU A 716 2.05 -23.67 -31.39
N THR A 717 1.58 -24.40 -32.41
CA THR A 717 2.05 -25.76 -32.74
C THR A 717 3.56 -25.78 -33.00
N ILE A 718 4.06 -24.83 -33.80
CA ILE A 718 5.49 -24.69 -34.11
C ILE A 718 6.29 -24.38 -32.85
N SER A 719 5.79 -23.49 -31.99
CA SER A 719 6.45 -23.12 -30.73
C SER A 719 6.58 -24.33 -29.80
N ILE A 720 5.49 -25.08 -29.54
CA ILE A 720 5.51 -26.26 -28.65
C ILE A 720 6.49 -27.33 -29.14
N ILE A 721 6.48 -27.65 -30.44
CA ILE A 721 7.35 -28.70 -30.98
C ILE A 721 8.83 -28.29 -30.91
N ARG A 722 9.15 -27.01 -31.14
CA ARG A 722 10.52 -26.49 -31.07
C ARG A 722 11.05 -26.30 -29.63
N SER A 723 10.20 -25.94 -28.67
CA SER A 723 10.61 -25.55 -27.31
C SER A 723 10.58 -26.66 -26.27
N SER A 724 9.89 -27.77 -26.53
CA SER A 724 9.65 -28.84 -25.55
C SER A 724 9.89 -30.24 -26.14
N SER A 725 9.70 -31.28 -25.32
CA SER A 725 9.57 -32.68 -25.76
C SER A 725 8.11 -33.13 -25.95
N ALA A 726 7.12 -32.26 -25.72
CA ALA A 726 5.70 -32.59 -25.77
C ALA A 726 5.26 -33.12 -27.14
N GLN A 727 4.17 -33.88 -27.16
CA GLN A 727 3.52 -34.39 -28.37
C GLN A 727 2.23 -33.61 -28.63
N VAL A 728 2.02 -33.23 -29.90
CA VAL A 728 0.89 -32.40 -30.32
C VAL A 728 0.04 -33.14 -31.36
N PHE A 729 -1.27 -33.16 -31.13
CA PHE A 729 -2.26 -33.56 -32.13
C PHE A 729 -3.00 -32.32 -32.60
N VAL A 730 -2.93 -32.03 -33.90
CA VAL A 730 -3.64 -30.93 -34.56
C VAL A 730 -4.90 -31.48 -35.21
N PHE A 731 -6.05 -30.95 -34.78
CA PHE A 731 -7.34 -31.15 -35.43
C PHE A 731 -7.74 -29.84 -36.11
N ASP A 732 -7.85 -29.84 -37.43
CA ASP A 732 -8.19 -28.63 -38.20
C ASP A 732 -8.97 -29.00 -39.47
N LYS A 733 -9.72 -28.05 -40.03
CA LYS A 733 -10.58 -28.28 -41.21
C LYS A 733 -9.77 -28.55 -42.49
N SER A 734 -8.53 -28.08 -42.55
CA SER A 734 -7.57 -28.47 -43.58
C SER A 734 -6.13 -28.27 -43.07
N ILE A 735 -5.24 -29.17 -43.44
CA ILE A 735 -3.83 -29.20 -43.01
C ILE A 735 -2.93 -29.26 -44.25
N ASP A 736 -2.15 -28.21 -44.48
CA ASP A 736 -1.14 -28.20 -45.54
C ASP A 736 0.10 -28.99 -45.11
N TYR A 737 0.17 -30.25 -45.57
CA TYR A 737 1.30 -31.16 -45.36
C TYR A 737 2.49 -30.92 -46.32
N SER A 738 2.45 -29.90 -47.18
CA SER A 738 3.60 -29.57 -48.03
C SER A 738 4.78 -29.05 -47.18
N SER A 739 6.01 -29.28 -47.63
CA SER A 739 7.21 -28.75 -46.98
C SER A 739 7.29 -27.20 -46.99
N THR A 740 6.43 -26.56 -47.79
CA THR A 740 6.24 -25.11 -47.89
C THR A 740 5.07 -24.58 -47.06
N GLY A 741 4.22 -25.44 -46.53
CA GLY A 741 3.06 -25.06 -45.71
C GLY A 741 3.46 -24.55 -44.31
N PRO A 742 2.54 -23.94 -43.54
CA PRO A 742 2.83 -23.39 -42.22
C PRO A 742 3.46 -24.40 -41.25
N LEU A 743 3.04 -25.67 -41.33
CA LEU A 743 3.57 -26.77 -40.51
C LEU A 743 4.68 -27.59 -41.22
N GLY A 744 5.06 -27.25 -42.47
CA GLY A 744 6.01 -28.02 -43.28
C GLY A 744 7.38 -28.19 -42.64
N ALA A 745 7.82 -27.21 -41.84
CA ALA A 745 9.05 -27.28 -41.05
C ALA A 745 9.02 -28.34 -39.91
N LEU A 746 7.84 -28.84 -39.54
CA LEU A 746 7.66 -29.82 -38.47
C LEU A 746 7.72 -31.28 -38.96
N LEU A 747 7.70 -31.50 -40.29
CA LEU A 747 7.95 -32.82 -40.91
C LEU A 747 9.32 -33.41 -40.54
N ALA A 748 10.24 -32.60 -40.03
CA ALA A 748 11.54 -33.01 -39.50
C ALA A 748 11.50 -33.64 -38.09
N PHE A 749 10.36 -33.62 -37.38
CA PHE A 749 10.21 -34.14 -36.01
C PHE A 749 9.24 -35.35 -35.96
N PRO A 750 9.66 -36.54 -36.42
CA PRO A 750 8.81 -37.73 -36.43
C PRO A 750 8.32 -38.11 -35.02
N ASN A 751 7.10 -38.64 -34.93
CA ASN A 751 6.44 -39.12 -33.71
C ASN A 751 6.17 -38.04 -32.63
N ARG A 752 6.24 -36.75 -32.99
CA ARG A 752 5.94 -35.63 -32.08
C ARG A 752 4.76 -34.76 -32.50
N MET A 753 4.39 -34.76 -33.77
CA MET A 753 3.23 -34.05 -34.28
C MET A 753 2.37 -34.99 -35.13
N TYR A 754 1.06 -34.96 -34.89
CA TYR A 754 0.05 -35.72 -35.61
C TYR A 754 -1.01 -34.74 -36.14
N GLY A 755 -1.46 -34.92 -37.37
CA GLY A 755 -2.52 -34.11 -37.99
C GLY A 755 -3.75 -34.95 -38.31
N HIS A 756 -4.94 -34.38 -38.10
CA HIS A 756 -6.21 -34.96 -38.51
C HIS A 756 -7.10 -33.87 -39.12
N GLU A 757 -7.52 -34.06 -40.37
CA GLU A 757 -8.43 -33.15 -41.04
C GLU A 757 -9.88 -33.46 -40.65
N GLY A 758 -10.64 -32.44 -40.26
CA GLY A 758 -12.07 -32.54 -40.02
C GLY A 758 -12.69 -31.25 -39.46
N ASP A 759 -14.00 -31.16 -39.52
CA ASP A 759 -14.78 -30.00 -39.11
C ASP A 759 -15.33 -30.18 -37.68
N VAL A 760 -14.94 -29.28 -36.77
CA VAL A 760 -15.35 -29.29 -35.36
C VAL A 760 -16.87 -29.19 -35.16
N THR A 761 -17.62 -28.73 -36.16
CA THR A 761 -19.08 -28.67 -36.13
C THR A 761 -19.73 -30.05 -36.31
N ILE A 762 -19.04 -31.01 -36.94
CA ILE A 762 -19.55 -32.35 -37.26
C ILE A 762 -19.31 -33.30 -36.07
N PRO A 763 -20.35 -33.93 -35.48
CA PRO A 763 -20.22 -34.81 -34.32
C PRO A 763 -19.25 -35.96 -34.48
N GLU A 764 -19.37 -36.67 -35.59
CA GLU A 764 -18.63 -37.89 -35.86
C GLU A 764 -17.12 -37.59 -36.03
N GLU A 765 -16.78 -36.44 -36.59
CA GLU A 765 -15.40 -36.02 -36.84
C GLU A 765 -14.70 -35.56 -35.55
N ARG A 766 -15.36 -34.79 -34.69
CA ARG A 766 -14.79 -34.43 -33.37
C ARG A 766 -14.61 -35.65 -32.45
N GLU A 767 -15.56 -36.58 -32.47
CA GLU A 767 -15.47 -37.85 -31.71
C GLU A 767 -14.34 -38.72 -32.25
N HIS A 768 -14.23 -38.84 -33.57
CA HIS A 768 -13.14 -39.57 -34.21
C HIS A 768 -11.76 -38.93 -33.94
N ALA A 769 -11.65 -37.61 -33.91
CA ALA A 769 -10.41 -36.90 -33.58
C ALA A 769 -9.96 -37.18 -32.14
N VAL A 770 -10.85 -37.11 -31.14
CA VAL A 770 -10.53 -37.40 -29.73
C VAL A 770 -10.24 -38.89 -29.51
N ALA A 771 -11.01 -39.78 -30.14
CA ALA A 771 -10.73 -41.22 -30.12
C ALA A 771 -9.38 -41.54 -30.76
N THR A 772 -9.00 -40.84 -31.83
CA THR A 772 -7.73 -41.06 -32.52
C THR A 772 -6.55 -40.53 -31.71
N CYS A 773 -6.62 -39.32 -31.14
CA CYS A 773 -5.50 -38.76 -30.38
C CYS A 773 -5.19 -39.58 -29.10
N THR A 774 -6.22 -40.17 -28.47
CA THR A 774 -6.08 -40.94 -27.23
C THR A 774 -5.57 -42.38 -27.42
N ARG A 775 -5.49 -42.89 -28.66
CA ARG A 775 -4.91 -44.21 -28.95
C ARG A 775 -3.44 -44.31 -28.53
N ALA A 776 -3.05 -45.49 -28.04
CA ALA A 776 -1.70 -45.79 -27.58
C ALA A 776 -0.60 -45.64 -28.67
N ASP A 777 -0.95 -45.77 -29.95
CA ASP A 777 -0.04 -45.57 -31.09
C ASP A 777 0.01 -44.13 -31.61
N VAL A 778 -0.70 -43.19 -30.96
CA VAL A 778 -0.75 -41.76 -31.30
C VAL A 778 -0.21 -40.91 -30.14
N LEU A 779 -1.04 -40.45 -29.19
CA LEU A 779 -0.55 -39.81 -27.95
C LEU A 779 -0.68 -40.71 -26.71
N GLY A 780 -1.53 -41.74 -26.74
CA GLY A 780 -1.84 -42.59 -25.58
C GLY A 780 -2.60 -41.87 -24.44
N GLY A 781 -3.23 -40.74 -24.74
CA GLY A 781 -4.06 -39.96 -23.81
C GLY A 781 -3.92 -38.46 -24.03
N LEU A 782 -4.44 -37.65 -23.11
CA LEU A 782 -4.57 -36.21 -23.29
C LEU A 782 -4.43 -35.46 -21.96
N ASP A 783 -3.54 -34.47 -21.92
CA ASP A 783 -3.21 -33.68 -20.73
C ASP A 783 -3.66 -32.22 -20.82
N THR A 784 -3.69 -31.67 -22.03
CA THR A 784 -4.02 -30.26 -22.30
C THR A 784 -4.78 -30.11 -23.61
N VAL A 785 -5.79 -29.23 -23.63
CA VAL A 785 -6.54 -28.87 -24.84
C VAL A 785 -6.39 -27.37 -25.13
N VAL A 786 -6.20 -27.01 -26.39
CA VAL A 786 -6.25 -25.61 -26.85
C VAL A 786 -7.25 -25.47 -27.98
N TYR A 787 -8.15 -24.50 -27.86
CA TYR A 787 -9.16 -24.20 -28.87
C TYR A 787 -8.81 -22.88 -29.58
N CYS A 788 -8.17 -23.01 -30.74
CA CYS A 788 -7.80 -21.93 -31.65
C CYS A 788 -8.84 -21.67 -32.75
N ALA A 789 -9.69 -22.66 -33.06
CA ALA A 789 -10.66 -22.56 -34.14
C ALA A 789 -11.63 -21.39 -33.94
N GLY A 790 -11.83 -20.62 -35.01
CA GLY A 790 -12.80 -19.53 -35.02
C GLY A 790 -12.99 -18.91 -36.40
N VAL A 791 -14.21 -18.46 -36.68
CA VAL A 791 -14.59 -17.78 -37.93
C VAL A 791 -15.29 -16.46 -37.63
N ILE A 792 -15.12 -15.50 -38.53
CA ILE A 792 -15.74 -14.15 -38.46
C ILE A 792 -16.88 -13.97 -39.47
N THR A 793 -16.95 -14.81 -40.50
CA THR A 793 -18.00 -14.77 -41.52
C THR A 793 -19.34 -15.21 -40.93
N PRO A 794 -20.44 -14.48 -41.18
CA PRO A 794 -20.60 -13.43 -42.19
C PRO A 794 -20.22 -12.03 -41.67
N ILE A 795 -19.41 -11.30 -42.44
CA ILE A 795 -19.26 -9.84 -42.27
C ILE A 795 -20.33 -9.17 -43.13
N SER A 796 -21.46 -8.80 -42.53
CA SER A 796 -22.59 -8.16 -43.21
C SER A 796 -23.35 -7.21 -42.28
N ARG A 797 -24.00 -6.19 -42.84
CA ARG A 797 -24.92 -5.33 -42.08
C ARG A 797 -26.13 -6.15 -41.64
N ILE A 798 -26.69 -5.87 -40.45
CA ILE A 798 -27.81 -6.63 -39.87
C ILE A 798 -29.03 -6.73 -40.81
N GLU A 799 -29.28 -5.70 -41.61
CA GLU A 799 -30.33 -5.66 -42.65
C GLU A 799 -30.14 -6.67 -43.80
N LYS A 800 -28.93 -7.19 -44.00
CA LYS A 800 -28.50 -8.06 -45.12
C LYS A 800 -27.74 -9.28 -44.60
N MET A 801 -28.01 -9.69 -43.36
CA MET A 801 -27.30 -10.77 -42.69
C MET A 801 -27.99 -12.10 -42.96
N ASP A 802 -27.26 -13.04 -43.57
CA ASP A 802 -27.72 -14.42 -43.71
C ASP A 802 -27.58 -15.15 -42.37
N LEU A 803 -28.72 -15.48 -41.75
CA LEU A 803 -28.75 -16.15 -40.45
C LEU A 803 -28.16 -17.56 -40.50
N SER A 804 -28.20 -18.26 -41.64
CA SER A 804 -27.55 -19.58 -41.75
C SER A 804 -26.03 -19.49 -41.59
N ARG A 805 -25.42 -18.40 -42.08
CA ARG A 805 -24.00 -18.11 -41.89
C ARG A 805 -23.70 -17.72 -40.43
N VAL A 806 -24.64 -17.06 -39.74
CA VAL A 806 -24.51 -16.74 -38.30
C VAL A 806 -24.55 -18.02 -37.46
N GLU A 807 -25.44 -18.96 -37.80
CA GLU A 807 -25.48 -20.29 -37.17
C GLU A 807 -24.14 -21.03 -37.36
N GLU A 808 -23.54 -20.99 -38.55
CA GLU A 808 -22.17 -21.50 -38.78
C GLU A 808 -21.11 -20.79 -37.90
N THR A 809 -21.20 -19.47 -37.73
CA THR A 809 -20.31 -18.72 -36.81
C THR A 809 -20.40 -19.27 -35.39
N TYR A 810 -21.61 -19.49 -34.88
CA TYR A 810 -21.84 -20.02 -33.54
C TYR A 810 -21.49 -21.51 -33.42
N ALA A 811 -21.71 -22.30 -34.47
CA ALA A 811 -21.33 -23.70 -34.52
C ALA A 811 -19.82 -23.87 -34.33
N VAL A 812 -18.99 -23.06 -35.01
CA VAL A 812 -17.53 -23.11 -34.84
C VAL A 812 -17.08 -22.41 -33.56
N ASN A 813 -17.53 -21.19 -33.28
CA ASN A 813 -16.97 -20.38 -32.19
C ASN A 813 -17.44 -20.83 -30.80
N ILE A 814 -18.64 -21.42 -30.69
CA ILE A 814 -19.26 -21.83 -29.42
C ILE A 814 -19.51 -23.33 -29.35
N PHE A 815 -20.34 -23.89 -30.23
CA PHE A 815 -20.82 -25.26 -30.04
C PHE A 815 -19.69 -26.28 -30.20
N GLY A 816 -18.75 -26.05 -31.12
CA GLY A 816 -17.49 -26.79 -31.20
C GLY A 816 -16.63 -26.65 -29.95
N ALA A 817 -16.48 -25.44 -29.39
CA ALA A 817 -15.74 -25.18 -28.16
C ALA A 817 -16.32 -25.91 -26.93
N MET A 818 -17.65 -25.93 -26.81
CA MET A 818 -18.37 -26.65 -25.75
C MET A 818 -18.28 -28.17 -25.94
N ALA A 819 -18.48 -28.67 -27.16
CA ALA A 819 -18.43 -30.10 -27.46
C ALA A 819 -17.02 -30.67 -27.28
N MET A 820 -15.97 -29.93 -27.66
CA MET A 820 -14.59 -30.34 -27.41
C MET A 820 -14.24 -30.41 -25.92
N ALA A 821 -14.76 -29.48 -25.09
CA ALA A 821 -14.66 -29.65 -23.62
C ALA A 821 -15.38 -30.93 -23.18
N GLN A 822 -16.64 -31.12 -23.56
CA GLN A 822 -17.45 -32.28 -23.16
C GLN A 822 -16.75 -33.61 -23.44
N LEU A 823 -16.14 -33.76 -24.63
CA LEU A 823 -15.40 -34.97 -25.02
C LEU A 823 -14.09 -35.15 -24.22
N THR A 824 -13.38 -34.06 -23.91
CA THR A 824 -12.00 -34.13 -23.37
C THR A 824 -11.90 -34.02 -21.85
N LEU A 825 -12.91 -33.47 -21.17
CA LEU A 825 -12.90 -33.19 -19.71
C LEU A 825 -12.50 -34.39 -18.86
N HIS A 826 -12.97 -35.59 -19.19
CA HIS A 826 -12.66 -36.79 -18.42
C HIS A 826 -11.18 -37.18 -18.49
N HIS A 827 -10.50 -36.92 -19.61
CA HIS A 827 -9.04 -37.05 -19.72
C HIS A 827 -8.32 -35.95 -18.93
N LEU A 828 -8.76 -34.69 -19.05
CA LEU A 828 -8.15 -33.55 -18.34
C LEU A 828 -8.21 -33.71 -16.82
N ARG A 829 -9.35 -34.17 -16.27
CA ARG A 829 -9.50 -34.52 -14.86
C ARG A 829 -8.51 -35.61 -14.43
N ALA A 830 -8.36 -36.68 -15.23
CA ALA A 830 -7.40 -37.75 -14.95
C ALA A 830 -5.94 -37.25 -15.01
N ALA A 831 -5.60 -36.39 -15.97
CA ALA A 831 -4.29 -35.77 -16.09
C ALA A 831 -3.95 -34.88 -14.89
N ARG A 832 -4.91 -34.08 -14.40
CA ARG A 832 -4.75 -33.28 -13.17
C ARG A 832 -4.51 -34.17 -11.95
N LEU A 833 -5.32 -35.20 -11.77
CA LEU A 833 -5.21 -36.11 -10.62
C LEU A 833 -3.87 -36.83 -10.58
N ALA A 834 -3.30 -37.17 -11.75
CA ALA A 834 -1.97 -37.75 -11.86
C ALA A 834 -0.84 -36.74 -11.63
N ASN A 835 -1.06 -35.45 -11.90
CA ASN A 835 -0.03 -34.40 -11.87
C ASN A 835 -0.51 -33.10 -11.16
N PRO A 836 -0.90 -33.17 -9.87
CA PRO A 836 -1.62 -32.07 -9.20
C PRO A 836 -0.81 -30.79 -9.02
N LEU A 837 0.52 -30.88 -9.05
CA LEU A 837 1.44 -29.75 -8.87
C LEU A 837 2.01 -29.19 -10.19
N ASN A 838 1.68 -29.77 -11.35
CA ASN A 838 2.17 -29.27 -12.64
C ASN A 838 1.08 -28.45 -13.35
N ALA A 839 1.37 -27.19 -13.64
CA ALA A 839 0.43 -26.25 -14.26
C ALA A 839 0.10 -26.53 -15.73
N GLY A 840 0.80 -27.47 -16.39
CA GLY A 840 0.49 -27.91 -17.75
C GLY A 840 -0.61 -28.98 -17.81
N PHE A 841 -0.83 -29.74 -16.74
CA PHE A 841 -1.68 -30.94 -16.75
C PHE A 841 -3.08 -30.66 -16.22
N GLY A 842 -4.09 -31.14 -16.96
CA GLY A 842 -5.49 -30.89 -16.65
C GLY A 842 -5.89 -29.43 -16.92
N LYS A 843 -5.55 -28.95 -18.12
CA LYS A 843 -5.76 -27.56 -18.55
C LYS A 843 -6.48 -27.50 -19.90
N ILE A 844 -7.37 -26.53 -20.07
CA ILE A 844 -8.00 -26.17 -21.33
C ILE A 844 -7.91 -24.65 -21.56
N ILE A 845 -7.47 -24.25 -22.74
CA ILE A 845 -7.26 -22.86 -23.12
C ILE A 845 -8.09 -22.51 -24.36
N TYR A 846 -8.76 -21.37 -24.34
CA TYR A 846 -9.60 -20.89 -25.45
C TYR A 846 -9.07 -19.56 -26.00
N LEU A 847 -8.81 -19.48 -27.31
CA LEU A 847 -8.55 -18.19 -27.96
C LEU A 847 -9.89 -17.48 -28.26
N THR A 848 -10.21 -16.49 -27.43
CA THR A 848 -11.37 -15.62 -27.63
C THR A 848 -10.93 -14.32 -28.33
N SER A 849 -11.55 -13.17 -28.06
CA SER A 849 -11.17 -11.87 -28.63
C SER A 849 -11.81 -10.75 -27.81
N ALA A 850 -11.11 -9.63 -27.62
CA ALA A 850 -11.63 -8.40 -26.98
C ALA A 850 -12.81 -7.73 -27.74
N CYS A 851 -13.28 -8.36 -28.82
CA CYS A 851 -14.57 -8.07 -29.47
C CYS A 851 -15.78 -8.58 -28.69
N ASP A 852 -15.57 -9.19 -27.52
CA ASP A 852 -16.62 -9.64 -26.61
C ASP A 852 -17.19 -8.53 -25.71
N SER A 853 -16.34 -7.61 -25.23
CA SER A 853 -16.75 -6.50 -24.36
C SER A 853 -16.71 -5.14 -25.06
N ASP A 854 -15.55 -4.76 -25.64
CA ASP A 854 -15.22 -3.35 -25.87
C ASP A 854 -14.99 -2.99 -27.35
N VAL A 855 -14.76 -3.96 -28.24
CA VAL A 855 -14.52 -3.71 -29.67
C VAL A 855 -15.77 -3.97 -30.51
N THR A 856 -16.28 -2.90 -31.13
CA THR A 856 -17.42 -2.94 -32.07
C THR A 856 -17.02 -2.40 -33.44
N TYR A 857 -17.26 -3.19 -34.48
CA TYR A 857 -17.09 -2.79 -35.88
C TYR A 857 -18.34 -3.09 -36.68
N HIS A 858 -18.61 -2.30 -37.72
CA HIS A 858 -19.77 -2.53 -38.56
C HIS A 858 -19.69 -3.87 -39.30
N GLY A 859 -20.74 -4.66 -39.11
CA GLY A 859 -20.90 -5.98 -39.73
C GLY A 859 -20.22 -7.13 -38.99
N TRP A 860 -19.53 -6.86 -37.88
CA TRP A 860 -18.86 -7.89 -37.05
C TRP A 860 -19.77 -8.48 -35.97
N SER A 861 -21.06 -8.11 -35.92
CA SER A 861 -21.99 -8.50 -34.85
C SER A 861 -21.99 -10.00 -34.53
N PRO A 862 -22.02 -10.94 -35.50
CA PRO A 862 -21.99 -12.39 -35.20
C PRO A 862 -20.71 -12.83 -34.50
N TYR A 863 -19.58 -12.21 -34.84
CA TYR A 863 -18.28 -12.50 -34.26
C TYR A 863 -18.15 -11.92 -32.85
N CYS A 864 -18.53 -10.66 -32.66
CA CYS A 864 -18.56 -10.03 -31.33
C CYS A 864 -19.44 -10.84 -30.36
N THR A 865 -20.67 -11.17 -30.75
CA THR A 865 -21.61 -11.87 -29.87
C THR A 865 -21.24 -13.34 -29.63
N SER A 866 -20.64 -14.02 -30.61
CA SER A 866 -20.11 -15.37 -30.39
C SER A 866 -18.84 -15.35 -29.52
N LYS A 867 -17.94 -14.37 -29.64
CA LYS A 867 -16.80 -14.25 -28.70
C LYS A 867 -17.25 -13.88 -27.28
N ALA A 868 -18.29 -13.05 -27.12
CA ALA A 868 -18.92 -12.80 -25.81
C ALA A 868 -19.53 -14.05 -25.17
N ALA A 869 -20.21 -14.88 -25.97
CA ALA A 869 -20.70 -16.17 -25.48
C ALA A 869 -19.56 -17.13 -25.11
N LEU A 870 -18.40 -17.08 -25.80
CA LEU A 870 -17.24 -17.91 -25.51
C LEU A 870 -16.58 -17.50 -24.18
N THR A 871 -16.32 -16.20 -24.00
CA THR A 871 -15.80 -15.64 -22.74
C THR A 871 -16.73 -15.95 -21.57
N ARG A 872 -18.06 -15.91 -21.76
CA ARG A 872 -18.99 -16.32 -20.70
C ARG A 872 -18.94 -17.83 -20.44
N PHE A 873 -18.84 -18.67 -21.48
CA PHE A 873 -18.71 -20.12 -21.33
C PHE A 873 -17.44 -20.52 -20.57
N ILE A 874 -16.31 -19.88 -20.85
CA ILE A 874 -15.03 -20.08 -20.13
C ILE A 874 -15.22 -19.91 -18.62
N GLY A 875 -15.88 -18.83 -18.19
CA GLY A 875 -16.18 -18.58 -16.78
C GLY A 875 -17.17 -19.57 -16.16
N CYS A 876 -18.15 -20.08 -16.93
CA CYS A 876 -19.07 -21.13 -16.46
C CYS A 876 -18.36 -22.48 -16.32
N LEU A 877 -17.60 -22.90 -17.33
CA LEU A 877 -16.87 -24.17 -17.33
C LEU A 877 -15.83 -24.22 -16.18
N ALA A 878 -15.14 -23.12 -15.90
CA ALA A 878 -14.24 -23.02 -14.75
C ALA A 878 -14.94 -23.21 -13.40
N HIS A 879 -16.20 -22.78 -13.30
CA HIS A 879 -17.01 -22.92 -12.09
C HIS A 879 -17.56 -24.35 -11.92
N GLU A 880 -17.94 -25.00 -13.03
CA GLU A 880 -18.34 -26.41 -13.05
C GLU A 880 -17.16 -27.36 -12.79
N GLU A 881 -15.95 -26.99 -13.23
CA GLU A 881 -14.75 -27.82 -13.21
C GLU A 881 -13.59 -27.22 -12.38
N PRO A 882 -13.74 -27.02 -11.06
CA PRO A 882 -12.68 -26.42 -10.22
C PRO A 882 -11.40 -27.28 -10.15
N GLY A 883 -11.46 -28.54 -10.59
CA GLY A 883 -10.31 -29.43 -10.74
C GLY A 883 -9.57 -29.30 -12.08
N VAL A 884 -10.06 -28.51 -13.04
CA VAL A 884 -9.44 -28.28 -14.34
C VAL A 884 -9.10 -26.80 -14.49
N SER A 885 -7.90 -26.49 -14.99
CA SER A 885 -7.52 -25.10 -15.29
C SER A 885 -8.18 -24.69 -16.60
N VAL A 886 -9.15 -23.79 -16.56
CA VAL A 886 -9.90 -23.28 -17.72
C VAL A 886 -9.51 -21.83 -17.91
N GLN A 887 -8.89 -21.47 -19.04
CA GLN A 887 -8.40 -20.10 -19.28
C GLN A 887 -8.84 -19.59 -20.64
N GLY A 888 -9.28 -18.34 -20.70
CA GLY A 888 -9.46 -17.63 -21.96
C GLY A 888 -8.26 -16.75 -22.25
N VAL A 889 -7.86 -16.62 -23.51
CA VAL A 889 -6.78 -15.72 -23.92
C VAL A 889 -7.30 -14.76 -24.97
N TYR A 890 -7.11 -13.46 -24.74
CA TYR A 890 -7.26 -12.43 -25.76
C TYR A 890 -5.96 -12.35 -26.59
N PRO A 891 -5.99 -12.72 -27.88
CA PRO A 891 -4.98 -12.21 -28.79
C PRO A 891 -5.18 -10.70 -28.92
N LYS A 892 -4.09 -9.94 -29.01
CA LYS A 892 -4.13 -8.58 -29.56
C LYS A 892 -4.41 -8.67 -31.06
N LEU A 893 -4.53 -7.53 -31.73
CA LEU A 893 -4.77 -7.48 -33.17
C LEU A 893 -3.62 -8.19 -33.92
N THR A 894 -3.89 -9.41 -34.39
CA THR A 894 -2.85 -10.32 -34.90
C THR A 894 -2.90 -10.42 -36.41
N ARG A 895 -1.73 -10.32 -37.06
CA ARG A 895 -1.54 -10.47 -38.51
C ARG A 895 -1.98 -11.85 -38.97
N THR A 896 -3.20 -11.91 -39.50
CA THR A 896 -3.87 -13.10 -40.00
C THR A 896 -4.75 -12.70 -41.18
N LYS A 897 -5.29 -13.69 -41.89
CA LYS A 897 -6.18 -13.50 -43.04
C LYS A 897 -7.36 -12.54 -42.81
N MET A 898 -7.82 -12.40 -41.56
CA MET A 898 -8.91 -11.50 -41.20
C MET A 898 -8.53 -10.01 -41.34
N PRO A 899 -7.54 -9.45 -40.61
CA PRO A 899 -7.02 -8.11 -40.91
C PRO A 899 -6.57 -7.91 -42.35
N GLU A 900 -5.91 -8.90 -42.97
CA GLU A 900 -5.47 -8.82 -44.37
C GLU A 900 -6.64 -8.59 -45.35
N ASP A 901 -7.72 -9.37 -45.23
CA ASP A 901 -8.94 -9.18 -46.03
C ASP A 901 -9.58 -7.78 -45.81
N VAL A 902 -9.52 -7.24 -44.58
CA VAL A 902 -9.99 -5.88 -44.27
C VAL A 902 -9.12 -4.81 -44.94
N ILE A 903 -7.80 -4.90 -44.79
CA ILE A 903 -6.81 -3.97 -45.36
C ILE A 903 -6.91 -3.91 -46.88
N ALA A 904 -7.05 -5.09 -47.52
CA ALA A 904 -7.29 -5.26 -48.95
C ALA A 904 -8.63 -4.68 -49.43
N GLY A 905 -9.51 -4.22 -48.52
CA GLY A 905 -10.77 -3.56 -48.83
C GLY A 905 -11.90 -4.50 -49.22
N LYS A 906 -11.79 -5.81 -48.93
CA LYS A 906 -12.77 -6.84 -49.29
C LYS A 906 -14.17 -6.59 -48.71
N PHE A 907 -14.25 -5.87 -47.59
CA PHE A 907 -15.48 -5.50 -46.89
C PHE A 907 -15.89 -4.03 -47.06
N LYS A 908 -15.32 -3.33 -48.06
CA LYS A 908 -15.70 -1.94 -48.37
C LYS A 908 -17.18 -1.86 -48.75
N GLY A 909 -17.90 -0.92 -48.15
CA GLY A 909 -19.37 -0.82 -48.28
C GLY A 909 -20.16 -1.66 -47.27
N VAL A 910 -19.50 -2.56 -46.52
CA VAL A 910 -20.06 -3.20 -45.33
C VAL A 910 -19.48 -2.57 -44.07
N MET A 911 -18.16 -2.57 -43.91
CA MET A 911 -17.48 -1.79 -42.87
C MET A 911 -17.52 -0.29 -43.23
N ALA A 912 -17.50 0.59 -42.23
CA ALA A 912 -17.39 2.03 -42.47
C ALA A 912 -15.96 2.38 -42.93
N ASP A 913 -15.82 3.36 -43.82
CA ASP A 913 -14.51 3.69 -44.41
C ASP A 913 -13.45 4.05 -43.36
N HIS A 914 -13.84 4.73 -42.27
CA HIS A 914 -12.93 5.07 -41.16
C HIS A 914 -12.51 3.87 -40.28
N GLU A 915 -13.21 2.73 -40.37
CA GLU A 915 -12.81 1.48 -39.72
C GLU A 915 -11.77 0.79 -40.60
N VAL A 916 -12.07 0.63 -41.90
CA VAL A 916 -11.13 0.04 -42.88
C VAL A 916 -9.81 0.81 -42.92
N GLU A 917 -9.87 2.15 -42.91
CA GLU A 917 -8.68 2.99 -42.90
C GLU A 917 -7.90 2.87 -41.58
N ARG A 918 -8.57 2.59 -40.45
CA ARG A 918 -7.88 2.32 -39.17
C ARG A 918 -7.03 1.06 -39.26
N PHE A 919 -7.54 -0.02 -39.87
CA PHE A 919 -6.77 -1.24 -40.10
C PHE A 919 -5.56 -1.00 -41.02
N ARG A 920 -5.67 -0.12 -42.03
CA ARG A 920 -4.53 0.27 -42.88
C ARG A 920 -3.48 1.09 -42.14
N ILE A 921 -3.90 2.04 -41.31
CA ILE A 921 -2.99 2.81 -40.47
C ILE A 921 -2.24 1.88 -39.50
N TRP A 922 -2.95 0.92 -38.90
CA TRP A 922 -2.34 -0.10 -38.04
C TRP A 922 -1.37 -1.01 -38.80
N ASP A 923 -1.66 -1.38 -40.04
CA ASP A 923 -0.75 -2.17 -40.88
C ASP A 923 0.55 -1.41 -41.20
N VAL A 924 0.46 -0.10 -41.49
CA VAL A 924 1.62 0.78 -41.73
C VAL A 924 2.47 0.97 -40.46
N VAL A 925 1.84 0.95 -39.28
CA VAL A 925 2.53 1.00 -37.98
C VAL A 925 3.21 -0.35 -37.64
N GLY A 926 2.85 -1.44 -38.35
CA GLY A 926 3.53 -2.73 -38.25
C GLY A 926 3.30 -3.43 -36.92
N ASP A 927 4.32 -4.13 -36.42
CA ASP A 927 4.28 -4.96 -35.21
C ASP A 927 3.87 -4.20 -33.92
N GLU A 928 3.86 -2.86 -33.92
CA GLU A 928 3.38 -2.06 -32.79
C GLU A 928 1.83 -2.00 -32.69
N MET A 929 1.11 -2.40 -33.74
CA MET A 929 -0.37 -2.36 -33.81
C MET A 929 -1.02 -3.59 -34.45
N ILE A 930 -0.36 -4.26 -35.41
CA ILE A 930 -0.78 -5.56 -35.93
C ILE A 930 0.35 -6.55 -35.71
N GLU A 931 0.28 -7.26 -34.59
CA GLU A 931 1.36 -8.12 -34.08
C GLU A 931 1.48 -9.44 -34.89
N PRO A 932 2.68 -10.04 -35.00
CA PRO A 932 2.88 -11.37 -35.58
C PRO A 932 2.15 -12.47 -34.79
N ALA A 933 1.64 -13.49 -35.49
CA ALA A 933 0.95 -14.63 -34.87
C ALA A 933 1.86 -15.44 -33.93
N GLU A 934 3.17 -15.38 -34.17
CA GLU A 934 4.25 -15.94 -33.37
C GLU A 934 4.23 -15.47 -31.92
N TRP A 935 3.89 -14.21 -31.64
CA TRP A 935 3.95 -13.68 -30.27
C TRP A 935 2.86 -14.29 -29.38
N CYS A 936 1.61 -14.26 -29.86
CA CYS A 936 0.51 -14.92 -29.17
C CYS A 936 0.73 -16.45 -29.10
N GLY A 937 1.23 -17.07 -30.19
CA GLY A 937 1.55 -18.50 -30.23
C GLY A 937 2.63 -18.92 -29.22
N GLU A 938 3.69 -18.10 -29.03
CA GLU A 938 4.75 -18.36 -28.06
C GLU A 938 4.28 -18.16 -26.61
N ALA A 939 3.49 -17.12 -26.32
CA ALA A 939 2.91 -16.94 -24.99
C ALA A 939 1.99 -18.11 -24.60
N VAL A 940 1.10 -18.49 -25.52
CA VAL A 940 0.18 -19.61 -25.28
C VAL A 940 0.95 -20.92 -25.18
N SER A 941 2.07 -21.13 -25.90
CA SER A 941 2.88 -22.33 -25.73
C SER A 941 3.48 -22.44 -24.33
N LYS A 942 3.99 -21.33 -23.77
CA LYS A 942 4.50 -21.26 -22.39
C LYS A 942 3.40 -21.56 -21.36
N LEU A 943 2.17 -21.09 -21.61
CA LEU A 943 1.00 -21.35 -20.76
C LEU A 943 0.49 -22.80 -20.84
N VAL A 944 0.54 -23.42 -22.03
CA VAL A 944 0.22 -24.83 -22.28
C VAL A 944 1.22 -25.75 -21.59
N LEU A 945 2.51 -25.47 -21.72
CA LEU A 945 3.60 -26.26 -21.16
C LEU A 945 3.73 -26.13 -19.63
N GLY A 946 2.90 -25.30 -18.99
CA GLY A 946 2.93 -25.07 -17.55
C GLY A 946 4.14 -24.28 -17.06
N LEU A 947 4.85 -23.57 -17.96
CA LEU A 947 5.96 -22.69 -17.59
C LEU A 947 5.48 -21.44 -16.85
N PHE A 948 4.22 -21.05 -17.09
CA PHE A 948 3.48 -20.05 -16.35
C PHE A 948 2.13 -20.64 -15.93
N GLU A 949 1.64 -20.30 -14.73
CA GLU A 949 0.30 -20.71 -14.30
C GLU A 949 -0.79 -20.00 -15.12
N GLY A 950 -0.57 -18.72 -15.44
CA GLY A 950 -1.49 -17.84 -16.14
C GLY A 950 -2.40 -17.06 -15.18
N GLY A 951 -3.58 -16.66 -15.68
CA GLY A 951 -4.63 -16.04 -14.86
C GLY A 951 -5.41 -17.10 -14.07
N LYS A 952 -6.35 -16.70 -13.22
CA LYS A 952 -7.17 -17.66 -12.47
C LYS A 952 -8.05 -18.48 -13.43
N SER A 953 -8.45 -19.68 -13.01
CA SER A 953 -9.42 -20.47 -13.75
C SER A 953 -10.72 -19.67 -13.93
N GLY A 954 -11.19 -19.53 -15.17
CA GLY A 954 -12.35 -18.74 -15.56
C GLY A 954 -12.06 -17.28 -15.93
N GLU A 955 -10.84 -16.78 -15.69
CA GLU A 955 -10.42 -15.47 -16.19
C GLU A 955 -10.05 -15.54 -17.69
N THR A 956 -10.19 -14.40 -18.35
CA THR A 956 -9.74 -14.19 -19.73
C THR A 956 -8.92 -12.92 -19.76
N LEU A 957 -7.62 -13.03 -20.09
CA LEU A 957 -6.67 -11.90 -20.10
C LEU A 957 -5.95 -11.83 -21.44
N TYR A 958 -5.25 -10.72 -21.71
CA TYR A 958 -4.34 -10.66 -22.86
C TYR A 958 -3.19 -11.65 -22.70
N TYR A 959 -2.66 -12.14 -23.83
CA TYR A 959 -1.60 -13.17 -23.79
C TYR A 959 -0.35 -12.70 -23.02
N ASP A 960 -0.04 -11.40 -23.04
CA ASP A 960 1.06 -10.75 -22.32
C ASP A 960 0.69 -10.34 -20.88
N GLU A 961 -0.56 -10.50 -20.46
CA GLU A 961 -0.94 -10.48 -19.04
C GLU A 961 -0.85 -11.89 -18.43
N HIS A 962 -1.15 -12.93 -19.22
CA HIS A 962 -0.92 -14.32 -18.84
C HIS A 962 0.57 -14.70 -18.77
N VAL A 963 1.41 -14.09 -19.62
CA VAL A 963 2.86 -14.31 -19.67
C VAL A 963 3.57 -12.94 -19.76
N PRO A 964 3.83 -12.26 -18.62
CA PRO A 964 4.24 -10.84 -18.58
C PRO A 964 5.70 -10.53 -18.93
N GLU A 965 6.43 -11.47 -19.55
CA GLU A 965 7.76 -11.22 -20.09
C GLU A 965 7.67 -10.76 -21.55
N LYS A 966 8.35 -9.64 -21.88
CA LYS A 966 8.40 -9.10 -23.24
C LYS A 966 8.95 -10.14 -24.22
N ILE A 967 8.10 -10.59 -25.14
CA ILE A 967 8.48 -11.57 -26.16
C ILE A 967 9.41 -10.92 -27.18
N LYS A 968 10.70 -11.28 -27.16
CA LYS A 968 11.61 -11.18 -28.32
C LYS A 968 12.83 -12.12 -28.27
N GLY A 969 12.56 -13.42 -28.07
CA GLY A 969 13.36 -14.51 -28.63
C GLY A 969 14.68 -14.99 -28.00
N THR A 970 14.96 -14.95 -26.69
CA THR A 970 14.31 -14.34 -25.52
C THR A 970 15.28 -13.34 -24.91
#